data_AF-A0A4V6ETS7-F1
#
_entry.id   AF-A0A4V6ETS7-F1
#
_cell.length_a   1.000
_cell.length_b   1.000
_cell.length_c   1.000
_cell.angle_alpha   90.00
_cell.angle_beta   90.00
_cell.angle_gamma   90.00
#
_symmetry.space_group_name_H-M   'P 1'
#
loop_
_entity.id
_entity.type
_entity.pdbx_description
1 polymer ?
#
loop_
_entity_poly.entity_id
_entity_poly.type
_entity_poly.pdbx_seq_one_letter_code
_entity_poly.pdbx_strand_id
1 'polypeptide(L)'
;MSAPITRAVWDSKLRYAQEQAQRATKAELARNYSEAFELYVRAGQLFVWLLGNCPTATTNNDASITTSPGSASACLPGPNTEPIVAGSLSDSLSGASATQTRERLKQMATKVMARAEKIKAVRKDLRRIDRDALSQEEQSTILVSSSLINGLRYPIWNGSASSLPSATGSNFFQDAQPQLSPVQLRKGASFKRASEVPNVDDRGWSSKLKGSDIVQDIVTDCSFVAALEAAAEHDRIFGGQLATSALYPKDASGCVQPSPSGQYHIKLHINGAPRTVSIDDHLPYYPTSTSTDAAASKPPGEGEHRLMCATSRNGQAIWPALLEKAYLQVMGGYDFAGSNSSIDLYALTGWLPEHIFMRHAGFQREKTWTRLLAAWNAGKCMATAGTGTGRSSAETDQGVASTITLESGLVSSHNYAILDVRECGSCRFVKLMNPWRTAASIRPAIAVAPEEEQRIYESKNSLEDRLGRLLNEEGEQEIALGLTFIVTWDDFCSHFDSLFLNWDPSLFDNNVTVHSSWHVSPSIQSTGASSLDSRHPDPHFKLSVTMPSGAQSSSSTNFAAGDPSAEIWLLLTRHITNTRSNQYEATGLLEKPSLAEYIAVHAFEDDQAASESGQLASPSAPGLYKAKHKGAYVDGTHCLVRLKPSEHSGKQQKQQRRSFTIVVSRRSEGSAPVSKDVNYTLSVFSRYPMELSELRTRMPYCETIQGAWTARTAGGNATLASFMCNPQYALVVPPAGAGGLQLQVMLECADRRMAVQVLLAYPGAGTGRVTHLTEGDVVLSSGMYHHGLALCSTSSSSGGGGIVLKAGTYTLIASTFEAGMHGDFALRIEATSPVSVRPIPQEGAGMFHRRLAAEWKRAVNACGSPANKGYFGNPSWRFSLDRPAEVVARLKVDSVRSGDSVRPYVNLALFSEDAGGVGSGGMREVASSGSYTDLICGAAIERVKLHAGTYRLVASTYKPEVEAEFSVELYTAVKVDVVVV
;
A
#
# COMPACT_ATOMS: atom_id res chain seq x y z
N MET A 1 1.78 -0.72 -20.20
CA MET A 1 2.60 0.43 -20.69
C MET A 1 1.73 1.32 -21.56
N SER A 2 1.65 2.63 -21.31
CA SER A 2 0.93 3.56 -22.20
C SER A 2 1.69 3.71 -23.51
N ALA A 3 0.99 3.61 -24.64
CA ALA A 3 1.55 3.85 -25.97
C ALA A 3 2.27 5.22 -26.05
N PRO A 4 3.31 5.37 -26.88
CA PRO A 4 3.92 6.67 -27.15
C PRO A 4 2.85 7.66 -27.64
N ILE A 5 2.86 8.86 -27.06
CA ILE A 5 1.86 9.89 -27.36
C ILE A 5 2.05 10.35 -28.80
N THR A 6 1.05 10.12 -29.65
CA THR A 6 1.09 10.54 -31.05
C THR A 6 0.94 12.07 -31.16
N ARG A 7 1.47 12.65 -32.25
CA ARG A 7 1.30 14.08 -32.57
C ARG A 7 -0.17 14.51 -32.51
N ALA A 8 -1.06 13.67 -33.03
CA ALA A 8 -2.50 13.92 -33.03
C ALA A 8 -3.11 14.02 -31.61
N VAL A 9 -2.67 13.15 -30.68
CA VAL A 9 -3.09 13.22 -29.26
C VAL A 9 -2.56 14.50 -28.62
N TRP A 10 -1.32 14.88 -28.91
CA TRP A 10 -0.73 16.12 -28.41
C TRP A 10 -1.48 17.37 -28.91
N ASP A 11 -1.76 17.47 -30.21
CA ASP A 11 -2.49 18.60 -30.81
C ASP A 11 -3.94 18.68 -30.33
N SER A 12 -4.60 17.54 -30.11
CA SER A 12 -5.94 17.48 -29.50
C SER A 12 -5.93 18.03 -28.06
N LYS A 13 -4.94 17.62 -27.25
CA LYS A 13 -4.80 18.14 -25.88
C LYS A 13 -4.43 19.62 -25.84
N LEU A 14 -3.64 20.13 -26.81
CA LEU A 14 -3.35 21.56 -26.92
C LEU A 14 -4.64 22.38 -27.14
N ARG A 15 -5.50 21.94 -28.06
CA ARG A 15 -6.81 22.57 -28.29
C ARG A 15 -7.68 22.52 -27.02
N TYR A 16 -7.72 21.38 -26.35
CA TYR A 16 -8.48 21.24 -25.10
C TYR A 16 -7.94 22.16 -23.99
N ALA A 17 -6.63 22.27 -23.82
CA ALA A 17 -6.01 23.16 -22.83
C ALA A 17 -6.37 24.64 -23.09
N GLN A 18 -6.36 25.05 -24.36
CA GLN A 18 -6.77 26.38 -24.78
C GLN A 18 -8.27 26.64 -24.50
N GLU A 19 -9.13 25.67 -24.79
CA GLU A 19 -10.56 25.75 -24.51
C GLU A 19 -10.83 25.87 -23.00
N GLN A 20 -10.17 25.07 -22.17
CA GLN A 20 -10.29 25.17 -20.70
C GLN A 20 -9.85 26.55 -20.19
N ALA A 21 -8.77 27.11 -20.73
CA ALA A 21 -8.31 28.46 -20.36
C ALA A 21 -9.30 29.56 -20.78
N GLN A 22 -9.94 29.42 -21.95
CA GLN A 22 -10.99 30.33 -22.41
C GLN A 22 -12.23 30.23 -21.54
N ARG A 23 -12.68 29.00 -21.21
CA ARG A 23 -13.81 28.75 -20.30
C ARG A 23 -13.53 29.30 -18.91
N ALA A 24 -12.32 29.14 -18.38
CA ALA A 24 -11.91 29.70 -17.10
C ALA A 24 -12.07 31.23 -17.06
N THR A 25 -11.64 31.89 -18.14
CA THR A 25 -11.76 33.34 -18.29
C THR A 25 -13.23 33.78 -18.36
N LYS A 26 -14.08 33.02 -19.06
CA LYS A 26 -15.53 33.28 -19.11
C LYS A 26 -16.19 33.09 -17.73
N ALA A 27 -15.84 32.03 -17.00
CA ALA A 27 -16.34 31.77 -15.65
C ALA A 27 -15.91 32.86 -14.66
N GLU A 28 -14.67 33.35 -14.79
CA GLU A 28 -14.16 34.44 -13.96
C GLU A 28 -14.91 35.75 -14.24
N LEU A 29 -15.15 36.09 -15.51
CA LEU A 29 -15.95 37.25 -15.90
C LEU A 29 -17.40 37.15 -15.41
N ALA A 30 -17.96 35.93 -15.37
CA ALA A 30 -19.27 35.63 -14.81
C ALA A 30 -19.30 35.61 -13.26
N ARG A 31 -18.17 35.91 -12.60
CA ARG A 31 -17.99 35.86 -11.13
C ARG A 31 -18.21 34.46 -10.52
N ASN A 32 -18.18 33.40 -11.34
CA ASN A 32 -18.16 32.01 -10.85
C ASN A 32 -16.71 31.61 -10.53
N TYR A 33 -16.19 32.14 -9.43
CA TYR A 33 -14.77 31.98 -9.07
C TYR A 33 -14.38 30.53 -8.74
N SER A 34 -15.31 29.70 -8.27
CA SER A 34 -15.06 28.28 -8.03
C SER A 34 -14.80 27.51 -9.32
N GLU A 35 -15.69 27.67 -10.30
CA GLU A 35 -15.52 27.07 -11.63
C GLU A 35 -14.32 27.67 -12.37
N ALA A 36 -14.08 28.99 -12.26
CA ALA A 36 -12.93 29.64 -12.87
C ALA A 36 -11.61 29.10 -12.31
N PHE A 37 -11.51 28.95 -10.99
CA PHE A 37 -10.33 28.39 -10.33
C PHE A 37 -10.06 26.95 -10.80
N GLU A 38 -11.12 26.11 -10.83
CA GLU A 38 -11.06 24.74 -11.34
C GLU A 38 -10.51 24.67 -12.77
N LEU A 39 -11.10 25.46 -13.67
CA LEU A 39 -10.73 25.48 -15.08
C LEU A 39 -9.32 26.06 -15.31
N TYR A 40 -8.90 27.08 -14.56
CA TYR A 40 -7.55 27.64 -14.67
C TYR A 40 -6.47 26.65 -14.23
N VAL A 41 -6.68 25.93 -13.13
CA VAL A 41 -5.74 24.92 -12.66
C VAL A 41 -5.71 23.73 -13.63
N ARG A 42 -6.88 23.29 -14.15
CA ARG A 42 -6.95 22.23 -15.15
C ARG A 42 -6.21 22.60 -16.44
N ALA A 43 -6.40 23.83 -16.93
CA ALA A 43 -5.67 24.35 -18.08
C ALA A 43 -4.15 24.41 -17.81
N GLY A 44 -3.74 24.86 -16.62
CA GLY A 44 -2.33 24.90 -16.20
C GLY A 44 -1.68 23.52 -16.20
N GLN A 45 -2.38 22.52 -15.65
CA GLN A 45 -1.94 21.12 -15.66
C GLN A 45 -1.75 20.59 -17.10
N LEU A 46 -2.71 20.87 -17.99
CA LEU A 46 -2.62 20.47 -19.39
C LEU A 46 -1.45 21.14 -20.11
N PHE A 47 -1.18 22.43 -19.86
CA PHE A 47 -0.01 23.10 -20.46
C PHE A 47 1.33 22.55 -19.96
N VAL A 48 1.42 22.21 -18.67
CA VAL A 48 2.61 21.54 -18.11
C VAL A 48 2.79 20.15 -18.73
N TRP A 49 1.71 19.40 -18.90
CA TRP A 49 1.72 18.12 -19.60
C TRP A 49 2.21 18.24 -21.04
N LEU A 50 1.71 19.23 -21.79
CA LEU A 50 2.12 19.49 -23.17
C LEU A 50 3.61 19.86 -23.26
N LEU A 51 4.13 20.58 -22.27
CA LEU A 51 5.55 20.92 -22.15
C LEU A 51 6.43 19.68 -21.93
N GLY A 52 5.98 18.77 -21.08
CA GLY A 52 6.66 17.50 -20.80
C GLY A 52 6.70 16.58 -22.03
N ASN A 53 5.65 16.60 -22.85
CA ASN A 53 5.45 15.69 -23.97
C ASN A 53 5.58 16.38 -25.35
N CYS A 54 6.29 17.51 -25.44
CA CYS A 54 6.43 18.25 -26.69
C CYS A 54 7.13 17.38 -27.77
N PRO A 55 6.54 17.21 -28.97
CA PRO A 55 7.12 16.34 -30.00
C PRO A 55 8.44 16.92 -30.52
N THR A 56 9.49 16.07 -30.59
CA THR A 56 10.77 16.41 -31.23
C THR A 56 10.67 16.20 -32.74
N ALA A 57 11.48 16.93 -33.52
CA ALA A 57 11.36 17.04 -34.99
C ALA A 57 11.56 15.73 -35.78
N THR A 58 11.86 14.60 -35.14
CA THR A 58 12.26 13.34 -35.77
C THR A 58 11.16 12.28 -35.91
N THR A 59 9.91 12.53 -35.50
CA THR A 59 8.82 11.51 -35.56
C THR A 59 7.98 11.53 -36.84
N ASN A 60 8.43 12.16 -37.92
CA ASN A 60 7.69 12.20 -39.18
C ASN A 60 8.38 11.32 -40.22
N ASN A 61 8.05 10.02 -40.23
CA ASN A 61 7.98 9.18 -41.44
C ASN A 61 7.62 7.77 -41.00
N ASP A 62 6.31 7.50 -40.87
CA ASP A 62 5.72 6.20 -41.20
C ASP A 62 4.21 6.33 -41.18
N ALA A 63 3.68 6.81 -42.30
CA ALA A 63 2.28 6.68 -42.64
C ALA A 63 2.19 6.43 -44.15
N SER A 64 2.48 5.21 -44.58
CA SER A 64 2.16 4.76 -45.94
C SER A 64 1.00 3.77 -45.94
N ILE A 65 -0.11 4.27 -46.47
CA ILE A 65 -1.02 3.60 -47.43
C ILE A 65 -1.81 2.39 -46.91
N THR A 66 -3.11 2.61 -46.70
CA THR A 66 -4.14 1.70 -47.23
C THR A 66 -5.42 2.49 -47.49
N THR A 67 -5.73 2.67 -48.77
CA THR A 67 -6.95 3.27 -49.29
C THR A 67 -8.06 2.23 -49.39
N SER A 68 -9.29 2.61 -49.04
CA SER A 68 -10.51 1.98 -49.53
C SER A 68 -11.57 3.06 -49.79
N PRO A 69 -12.31 3.04 -50.92
CA PRO A 69 -13.03 4.19 -51.42
C PRO A 69 -14.54 4.19 -51.09
N GLY A 70 -15.09 5.40 -50.99
CA GLY A 70 -16.40 5.73 -51.59
C GLY A 70 -17.63 5.75 -50.67
N SER A 71 -18.14 6.96 -50.37
CA SER A 71 -19.42 7.42 -50.94
C SER A 71 -19.66 8.88 -50.56
N ALA A 72 -20.06 9.65 -51.57
CA ALA A 72 -20.24 11.10 -51.55
C ALA A 72 -21.65 11.49 -51.10
N SER A 73 -21.81 12.72 -50.59
CA SER A 73 -22.91 13.59 -51.04
C SER A 73 -22.57 15.06 -50.80
N ALA A 74 -22.92 15.86 -51.79
CA ALA A 74 -22.53 17.25 -52.05
C ALA A 74 -23.49 18.27 -51.42
N CYS A 75 -23.04 19.52 -51.30
CA CYS A 75 -23.75 20.70 -51.82
C CYS A 75 -22.92 22.01 -51.67
N LEU A 76 -22.87 22.77 -52.77
CA LEU A 76 -22.31 24.14 -52.99
C LEU A 76 -23.50 25.07 -53.40
N PRO A 77 -23.35 26.38 -53.73
CA PRO A 77 -22.77 27.50 -52.98
C PRO A 77 -23.55 28.86 -53.09
N GLY A 78 -23.20 29.84 -52.21
CA GLY A 78 -23.18 31.31 -52.47
C GLY A 78 -24.44 32.17 -52.17
N PRO A 79 -24.36 33.53 -52.16
CA PRO A 79 -23.22 34.42 -51.85
C PRO A 79 -23.56 35.70 -50.99
N ASN A 80 -22.50 36.40 -50.54
CA ASN A 80 -22.33 37.84 -50.24
C ASN A 80 -23.03 38.54 -49.05
N THR A 81 -22.22 38.91 -48.03
CA THR A 81 -22.18 40.29 -47.48
C THR A 81 -20.84 40.56 -46.78
N GLU A 82 -20.37 41.80 -46.90
CA GLU A 82 -19.05 42.38 -46.60
C GLU A 82 -18.65 42.49 -45.10
N PRO A 83 -17.36 42.82 -44.79
CA PRO A 83 -16.70 42.43 -43.55
C PRO A 83 -16.74 43.49 -42.43
N ILE A 84 -16.72 43.03 -41.17
CA ILE A 84 -16.35 43.86 -40.02
C ILE A 84 -15.18 43.17 -39.28
N VAL A 85 -14.10 43.93 -39.15
CA VAL A 85 -12.83 43.55 -38.53
C VAL A 85 -12.96 43.48 -37.00
N ALA A 86 -12.72 42.30 -36.42
CA ALA A 86 -12.33 42.14 -35.02
C ALA A 86 -11.50 40.84 -34.87
N GLY A 87 -10.23 41.01 -34.50
CA GLY A 87 -9.15 40.03 -34.69
C GLY A 87 -9.33 38.68 -33.97
N SER A 88 -9.15 37.59 -34.73
CA SER A 88 -9.01 36.24 -34.21
C SER A 88 -7.56 35.96 -33.80
N LEU A 89 -7.40 35.26 -32.68
CA LEU A 89 -6.13 34.67 -32.20
C LEU A 89 -5.96 33.22 -32.71
N SER A 90 -6.50 32.87 -33.89
CA SER A 90 -6.59 31.48 -34.34
C SER A 90 -5.51 30.99 -35.31
N ASP A 91 -4.70 31.84 -35.92
CA ASP A 91 -3.71 31.40 -36.92
C ASP A 91 -2.28 31.77 -36.52
N SER A 92 -1.48 30.81 -36.03
CA SER A 92 0.00 30.91 -35.95
C SER A 92 0.67 29.64 -35.40
N LEU A 93 0.38 28.45 -35.93
CA LEU A 93 1.08 27.22 -35.53
C LEU A 93 1.70 26.41 -36.68
N SER A 94 1.82 26.96 -37.90
CA SER A 94 2.37 26.23 -39.04
C SER A 94 3.88 26.38 -39.28
N GLY A 95 4.69 26.88 -38.34
CA GLY A 95 6.14 27.03 -38.60
C GLY A 95 7.08 27.29 -37.41
N ALA A 96 6.67 27.07 -36.15
CA ALA A 96 7.51 27.41 -35.00
C ALA A 96 8.53 26.30 -34.65
N SER A 97 9.78 26.67 -34.38
CA SER A 97 10.81 25.79 -33.81
C SER A 97 10.32 25.14 -32.50
N ALA A 98 10.74 23.90 -32.22
CA ALA A 98 10.37 23.18 -30.99
C ALA A 98 10.68 24.00 -29.71
N THR A 99 11.75 24.79 -29.73
CA THR A 99 12.13 25.68 -28.63
C THR A 99 11.12 26.81 -28.42
N GLN A 100 10.61 27.40 -29.50
CA GLN A 100 9.61 28.47 -29.47
C GLN A 100 8.25 27.95 -28.99
N THR A 101 7.88 26.74 -29.40
CA THR A 101 6.66 26.07 -28.93
C THR A 101 6.71 25.79 -27.43
N ARG A 102 7.85 25.29 -26.91
CA ARG A 102 8.04 25.07 -25.46
C ARG A 102 7.97 26.38 -24.68
N GLU A 103 8.56 27.46 -25.18
CA GLU A 103 8.52 28.76 -24.51
C GLU A 103 7.10 29.33 -24.45
N ARG A 104 6.33 29.23 -25.54
CA ARG A 104 4.92 29.65 -25.58
C ARG A 104 4.06 28.85 -24.58
N LEU A 105 4.26 27.54 -24.48
CA LEU A 105 3.55 26.69 -23.51
C LEU A 105 3.89 27.05 -22.06
N LYS A 106 5.16 27.34 -21.76
CA LYS A 106 5.61 27.85 -20.45
C LYS A 106 4.88 29.14 -20.10
N GLN A 107 4.84 30.10 -21.01
CA GLN A 107 4.16 31.38 -20.79
C GLN A 107 2.67 31.20 -20.53
N MET A 108 2.00 30.32 -21.29
CA MET A 108 0.58 30.00 -21.09
C MET A 108 0.32 29.34 -19.73
N ALA A 109 1.14 28.35 -19.34
CA ALA A 109 1.05 27.69 -18.04
C ALA A 109 1.22 28.70 -16.89
N THR A 110 2.26 29.56 -16.96
CA THR A 110 2.51 30.61 -15.96
C THR A 110 1.33 31.57 -15.86
N LYS A 111 0.75 31.99 -17.00
CA LYS A 111 -0.37 32.94 -17.03
C LYS A 111 -1.62 32.39 -16.35
N VAL A 112 -2.02 31.15 -16.68
CA VAL A 112 -3.23 30.54 -16.10
C VAL A 112 -3.05 30.20 -14.62
N MET A 113 -1.86 29.73 -14.22
CA MET A 113 -1.55 29.43 -12.82
C MET A 113 -1.46 30.70 -11.96
N ALA A 114 -0.84 31.77 -12.47
CA ALA A 114 -0.83 33.06 -11.79
C ALA A 114 -2.24 33.62 -11.58
N ARG A 115 -3.17 33.35 -12.52
CA ARG A 115 -4.57 33.73 -12.36
C ARG A 115 -5.30 32.89 -11.32
N ALA A 116 -5.08 31.58 -11.33
CA ALA A 116 -5.60 30.67 -10.29
C ALA A 116 -5.13 31.07 -8.88
N GLU A 117 -3.84 31.39 -8.71
CA GLU A 117 -3.29 31.84 -7.42
C GLU A 117 -3.89 33.18 -6.97
N LYS A 118 -4.14 34.12 -7.90
CA LYS A 118 -4.86 35.37 -7.56
C LYS A 118 -6.28 35.10 -7.07
N ILE A 119 -7.01 34.19 -7.71
CA ILE A 119 -8.37 33.79 -7.29
C ILE A 119 -8.33 33.14 -5.90
N LYS A 120 -7.38 32.22 -5.67
CA LYS A 120 -7.14 31.55 -4.38
C LYS A 120 -6.76 32.51 -3.25
N ALA A 121 -5.95 33.53 -3.54
CA ALA A 121 -5.56 34.55 -2.56
C ALA A 121 -6.76 35.39 -2.09
N VAL A 122 -7.73 35.64 -2.97
CA VAL A 122 -8.93 36.44 -2.68
C VAL A 122 -10.03 35.59 -2.04
N ARG A 123 -10.13 34.30 -2.38
CA ARG A 123 -11.21 33.41 -1.95
C ARG A 123 -10.64 32.21 -1.17
N LYS A 124 -10.65 32.31 0.16
CA LYS A 124 -10.18 31.25 1.07
C LYS A 124 -11.15 30.06 1.20
N ASP A 125 -12.36 30.20 0.68
CA ASP A 125 -13.41 29.18 0.64
C ASP A 125 -13.30 28.24 -0.59
N LEU A 126 -12.30 28.46 -1.46
CA LEU A 126 -12.11 27.61 -2.64
C LEU A 126 -11.55 26.24 -2.27
N ARG A 127 -12.25 25.21 -2.76
CA ARG A 127 -11.88 23.81 -2.58
C ARG A 127 -10.57 23.50 -3.33
N ARG A 128 -9.71 22.67 -2.73
CA ARG A 128 -8.57 22.08 -3.45
C ARG A 128 -9.13 21.17 -4.55
N ILE A 129 -8.62 21.33 -5.75
CA ILE A 129 -9.05 20.55 -6.91
C ILE A 129 -8.46 19.15 -6.77
N ASP A 130 -9.33 18.18 -6.51
CA ASP A 130 -8.95 16.77 -6.44
C ASP A 130 -8.54 16.32 -7.85
N ARG A 131 -7.30 15.84 -7.98
CA ARG A 131 -6.78 15.31 -9.25
C ARG A 131 -7.24 13.88 -9.40
N ASP A 132 -7.69 13.50 -10.59
CA ASP A 132 -8.00 12.11 -10.90
C ASP A 132 -6.67 11.35 -10.99
N ALA A 133 -6.39 10.48 -10.03
CA ALA A 133 -5.11 9.79 -9.97
C ALA A 133 -4.89 8.96 -11.23
N LEU A 134 -5.94 8.40 -11.83
CA LEU A 134 -5.84 7.57 -13.04
C LEU A 134 -5.75 8.38 -14.34
N SER A 135 -5.86 9.70 -14.28
CA SER A 135 -5.70 10.55 -15.47
C SER A 135 -4.29 10.47 -16.05
N GLN A 136 -4.19 10.45 -17.38
CA GLN A 136 -2.90 10.40 -18.08
C GLN A 136 -2.00 11.59 -17.70
N GLU A 137 -2.60 12.74 -17.39
CA GLU A 137 -1.93 13.94 -16.91
C GLU A 137 -1.26 13.73 -15.57
N GLU A 138 -1.95 13.14 -14.59
CA GLU A 138 -1.39 12.91 -13.27
C GLU A 138 -0.33 11.81 -13.30
N GLN A 139 -0.59 10.70 -14.01
CA GLN A 139 0.36 9.61 -14.22
C GLN A 139 1.71 10.13 -14.75
N SER A 140 1.67 10.96 -15.80
CA SER A 140 2.87 11.53 -16.40
C SER A 140 3.54 12.59 -15.51
N THR A 141 2.78 13.41 -14.80
CA THR A 141 3.31 14.40 -13.85
C THR A 141 4.12 13.73 -12.74
N ILE A 142 3.59 12.63 -12.19
CA ILE A 142 4.26 11.85 -11.15
C ILE A 142 5.53 11.20 -11.70
N LEU A 143 5.50 10.61 -12.89
CA LEU A 143 6.68 10.01 -13.49
C LEU A 143 7.79 11.03 -13.82
N VAL A 144 7.42 12.23 -14.26
CA VAL A 144 8.35 13.34 -14.54
C VAL A 144 8.96 13.87 -13.24
N SER A 145 8.16 14.12 -12.20
CA SER A 145 8.70 14.55 -10.90
C SER A 145 9.62 13.49 -10.28
N SER A 146 9.27 12.22 -10.44
CA SER A 146 10.04 11.08 -9.95
C SER A 146 11.26 10.73 -10.81
N SER A 147 11.57 11.53 -11.84
CA SER A 147 12.83 11.43 -12.59
C SER A 147 14.02 12.02 -11.85
N LEU A 148 13.78 12.86 -10.84
CA LEU A 148 14.85 13.52 -10.10
C LEU A 148 15.25 12.65 -8.89
N ILE A 149 16.47 12.13 -8.91
CA ILE A 149 17.04 11.31 -7.83
C ILE A 149 18.44 11.85 -7.51
N ASN A 150 18.71 12.17 -6.24
CA ASN A 150 19.97 12.79 -5.80
C ASN A 150 20.34 14.08 -6.59
N GLY A 151 19.33 14.81 -7.08
CA GLY A 151 19.53 16.00 -7.92
C GLY A 151 19.84 15.71 -9.40
N LEU A 152 20.01 14.45 -9.80
CA LEU A 152 20.23 14.04 -11.19
C LEU A 152 18.90 13.61 -11.84
N ARG A 153 18.75 13.87 -13.15
CA ARG A 153 17.52 13.58 -13.90
C ARG A 153 17.65 12.31 -14.73
N TYR A 154 16.74 11.37 -14.50
CA TYR A 154 16.63 10.08 -15.18
C TYR A 154 15.31 9.98 -15.96
N PRO A 155 15.29 10.36 -17.25
CA PRO A 155 14.07 10.37 -18.05
C PRO A 155 13.55 8.95 -18.34
N ILE A 156 12.27 8.83 -18.72
CA ILE A 156 11.68 7.56 -19.14
C ILE A 156 12.39 7.06 -20.41
N TRP A 157 12.67 5.76 -20.45
CA TRP A 157 13.20 5.08 -21.62
C TRP A 157 12.17 5.06 -22.76
N ASN A 158 12.51 5.62 -23.92
CA ASN A 158 11.61 5.78 -25.08
C ASN A 158 11.92 4.82 -26.24
N GLY A 159 12.81 3.85 -26.06
CA GLY A 159 13.10 2.81 -27.06
C GLY A 159 14.04 3.23 -28.21
N SER A 160 14.35 4.52 -28.39
CA SER A 160 15.17 5.01 -29.49
C SER A 160 16.63 5.24 -29.06
N ALA A 161 17.37 4.18 -28.76
CA ALA A 161 18.83 4.25 -28.66
C ALA A 161 19.51 4.26 -30.05
N SER A 162 18.73 4.16 -31.13
CA SER A 162 19.16 4.25 -32.53
C SER A 162 19.59 5.65 -32.98
N SER A 163 19.58 6.64 -32.08
CA SER A 163 20.09 7.99 -32.32
C SER A 163 21.20 8.39 -31.34
N LEU A 164 22.11 7.48 -31.00
CA LEU A 164 23.45 7.92 -30.59
C LEU A 164 24.01 8.74 -31.76
N PRO A 165 24.46 10.00 -31.55
CA PRO A 165 25.01 10.80 -32.63
C PRO A 165 26.14 10.01 -33.30
N SER A 166 25.96 9.75 -34.60
CA SER A 166 26.96 9.10 -35.43
C SER A 166 28.27 9.89 -35.33
N ALA A 167 29.31 9.23 -34.83
CA ALA A 167 30.72 9.59 -34.90
C ALA A 167 31.03 11.05 -35.25
N THR A 168 30.75 12.00 -34.36
CA THR A 168 31.70 13.10 -34.19
C THR A 168 32.85 12.47 -33.42
N GLY A 169 34.05 12.39 -34.00
CA GLY A 169 35.22 11.66 -33.45
C GLY A 169 35.77 12.15 -32.10
N SER A 170 34.94 12.77 -31.25
CA SER A 170 35.22 13.17 -29.88
C SER A 170 34.65 12.17 -28.89
N ASN A 171 35.49 11.67 -27.99
CA ASN A 171 35.05 10.83 -26.87
C ASN A 171 34.07 11.60 -25.98
N PHE A 172 33.00 10.93 -25.53
CA PHE A 172 32.06 11.46 -24.55
C PHE A 172 32.72 11.46 -23.17
N PHE A 173 32.53 12.56 -22.44
CA PHE A 173 32.98 12.72 -21.06
C PHE A 173 31.79 13.13 -20.21
N GLN A 174 31.63 12.46 -19.09
CA GLN A 174 30.64 12.83 -18.09
C GLN A 174 31.21 13.91 -17.17
N ASP A 175 30.43 14.97 -16.90
CA ASP A 175 30.86 16.13 -16.09
C ASP A 175 31.33 15.75 -14.67
N ALA A 176 30.73 14.71 -14.08
CA ALA A 176 31.09 14.22 -12.75
C ALA A 176 30.91 12.70 -12.68
N GLN A 177 31.94 12.00 -12.17
CA GLN A 177 31.88 10.57 -11.89
C GLN A 177 31.16 10.28 -10.56
N PRO A 178 30.56 9.08 -10.40
CA PRO A 178 30.04 8.65 -9.10
C PRO A 178 31.14 8.68 -8.04
N GLN A 179 30.81 9.12 -6.84
CA GLN A 179 31.77 9.21 -5.73
C GLN A 179 32.33 7.83 -5.41
N LEU A 180 33.65 7.73 -5.24
CA LEU A 180 34.32 6.49 -4.84
C LEU A 180 34.06 6.20 -3.36
N SER A 181 34.04 4.92 -2.98
CA SER A 181 33.88 4.54 -1.58
C SER A 181 35.13 4.92 -0.75
N PRO A 182 34.99 5.12 0.58
CA PRO A 182 36.13 5.34 1.45
C PRO A 182 37.21 4.25 1.34
N VAL A 183 36.81 3.00 1.06
CA VAL A 183 37.73 1.87 0.88
C VAL A 183 38.51 1.99 -0.44
N GLN A 184 37.84 2.38 -1.53
CA GLN A 184 38.47 2.62 -2.82
C GLN A 184 39.47 3.78 -2.73
N LEU A 185 39.08 4.89 -2.09
CA LEU A 185 39.95 6.06 -1.89
C LEU A 185 41.21 5.71 -1.07
N ARG A 186 41.06 4.95 0.02
CA ARG A 186 42.21 4.48 0.82
C ARG A 186 43.20 3.62 0.04
N LYS A 187 42.73 2.92 -1.00
CA LYS A 187 43.55 2.09 -1.89
C LYS A 187 44.04 2.83 -3.14
N GLY A 188 43.89 4.16 -3.19
CA GLY A 188 44.41 4.99 -4.27
C GLY A 188 43.66 4.87 -5.60
N ALA A 189 42.36 4.55 -5.55
CA ALA A 189 41.53 4.37 -6.74
C ALA A 189 41.59 5.60 -7.67
N SER A 190 41.68 5.32 -8.97
CA SER A 190 41.59 6.31 -10.05
C SER A 190 40.61 5.84 -11.11
N PHE A 191 39.98 6.76 -11.83
CA PHE A 191 39.12 6.42 -12.95
C PHE A 191 39.95 6.29 -14.23
N LYS A 192 39.79 5.17 -14.97
CA LYS A 192 40.41 4.95 -16.28
C LYS A 192 39.37 4.58 -17.33
N ARG A 193 39.61 4.95 -18.59
CA ARG A 193 38.73 4.55 -19.69
C ARG A 193 38.86 3.06 -19.99
N ALA A 194 37.81 2.48 -20.59
CA ALA A 194 37.83 1.09 -21.05
C ALA A 194 39.04 0.80 -21.96
N SER A 195 39.37 1.71 -22.88
CA SER A 195 40.50 1.59 -23.81
C SER A 195 41.88 1.65 -23.15
N GLU A 196 41.97 2.11 -21.90
CA GLU A 196 43.22 2.22 -21.13
C GLU A 196 43.45 1.02 -20.19
N VAL A 197 42.51 0.08 -20.15
CA VAL A 197 42.59 -1.12 -19.30
C VAL A 197 43.29 -2.25 -20.10
N PRO A 198 44.48 -2.72 -19.69
CA PRO A 198 45.34 -3.58 -20.52
C PRO A 198 44.77 -4.95 -20.92
N ASN A 199 43.74 -5.43 -20.21
CA ASN A 199 43.21 -6.80 -20.36
C ASN A 199 41.84 -6.85 -21.05
N VAL A 200 41.27 -5.71 -21.46
CA VAL A 200 39.94 -5.68 -22.11
C VAL A 200 40.07 -6.15 -23.56
N ASP A 201 39.32 -7.18 -23.91
CA ASP A 201 39.28 -7.77 -25.25
C ASP A 201 37.90 -7.49 -25.88
N ASP A 202 37.84 -7.18 -27.18
CA ASP A 202 36.59 -7.04 -27.92
C ASP A 202 35.72 -8.31 -27.83
N ARG A 203 36.35 -9.49 -27.66
CA ARG A 203 35.66 -10.75 -27.38
C ARG A 203 34.87 -10.73 -26.08
N GLY A 204 35.24 -9.91 -25.10
CA GLY A 204 34.54 -9.73 -23.83
C GLY A 204 33.12 -9.14 -23.96
N TRP A 205 32.80 -8.53 -25.11
CA TRP A 205 31.46 -8.01 -25.41
C TRP A 205 30.52 -9.06 -26.00
N SER A 206 31.08 -10.07 -26.67
CA SER A 206 30.33 -11.16 -27.30
C SER A 206 30.33 -12.46 -26.45
N SER A 207 31.21 -12.55 -25.44
CA SER A 207 31.28 -13.69 -24.54
C SER A 207 30.02 -13.80 -23.66
N LYS A 208 29.34 -14.94 -23.73
CA LYS A 208 28.28 -15.30 -22.79
C LYS A 208 28.89 -15.74 -21.47
N LEU A 209 29.05 -14.81 -20.54
CA LEU A 209 29.52 -15.11 -19.19
C LEU A 209 28.48 -15.93 -18.43
N LYS A 210 28.94 -16.93 -17.67
CA LYS A 210 28.12 -17.59 -16.64
C LYS A 210 28.21 -16.84 -15.32
N GLY A 211 27.32 -17.12 -14.37
CA GLY A 211 27.32 -16.42 -13.07
C GLY A 211 28.69 -16.48 -12.39
N SER A 212 29.32 -17.66 -12.39
CA SER A 212 30.65 -17.87 -11.80
C SER A 212 31.79 -17.09 -12.45
N ASP A 213 31.60 -16.52 -13.64
CA ASP A 213 32.64 -15.75 -14.33
C ASP A 213 32.67 -14.29 -13.88
N ILE A 214 31.59 -13.79 -13.27
CA ILE A 214 31.51 -12.41 -12.79
C ILE A 214 32.01 -12.39 -11.35
N VAL A 215 32.85 -11.42 -11.00
CA VAL A 215 33.39 -11.28 -9.64
C VAL A 215 33.52 -9.82 -9.25
N GLN A 216 33.42 -9.57 -7.95
CA GLN A 216 33.57 -8.28 -7.30
C GLN A 216 34.87 -8.21 -6.48
N ASP A 217 35.37 -7.00 -6.28
CA ASP A 217 36.57 -6.75 -5.47
C ASP A 217 36.29 -5.91 -4.21
N ILE A 218 36.43 -4.58 -4.24
CA ILE A 218 36.43 -3.74 -3.03
C ILE A 218 35.09 -3.05 -2.76
N VAL A 219 34.12 -3.14 -3.67
CA VAL A 219 32.85 -2.44 -3.52
C VAL A 219 31.89 -3.21 -2.60
N THR A 220 31.11 -2.48 -1.83
CA THR A 220 30.17 -3.00 -0.82
C THR A 220 28.77 -3.30 -1.38
N ASP A 221 28.57 -3.25 -2.69
CA ASP A 221 27.30 -3.49 -3.40
C ASP A 221 27.12 -4.94 -3.85
N CYS A 222 27.55 -5.89 -3.02
CA CYS A 222 27.43 -7.33 -3.26
C CYS A 222 26.03 -7.78 -3.72
N SER A 223 24.97 -7.08 -3.30
CA SER A 223 23.58 -7.36 -3.67
C SER A 223 23.31 -7.18 -5.16
N PHE A 224 23.91 -6.17 -5.80
CA PHE A 224 23.78 -5.89 -7.22
C PHE A 224 24.64 -6.84 -8.06
N VAL A 225 25.87 -7.16 -7.61
CA VAL A 225 26.71 -8.13 -8.31
C VAL A 225 26.12 -9.54 -8.25
N ALA A 226 25.61 -9.97 -7.10
CA ALA A 226 24.88 -11.25 -6.99
C ALA A 226 23.64 -11.30 -7.92
N ALA A 227 22.97 -10.16 -8.14
CA ALA A 227 21.89 -10.05 -9.12
C ALA A 227 22.40 -10.24 -10.57
N LEU A 228 23.52 -9.63 -10.94
CA LEU A 228 24.16 -9.83 -12.25
C LEU A 228 24.57 -11.29 -12.46
N GLU A 229 25.15 -11.93 -11.45
CA GLU A 229 25.54 -13.34 -11.46
C GLU A 229 24.33 -14.25 -11.67
N ALA A 230 23.24 -14.03 -10.94
CA ALA A 230 22.00 -14.77 -11.10
C ALA A 230 21.38 -14.60 -12.50
N ALA A 231 21.40 -13.38 -13.04
CA ALA A 231 20.91 -13.11 -14.40
C ALA A 231 21.78 -13.78 -15.49
N ALA A 232 23.11 -13.74 -15.34
CA ALA A 232 24.03 -14.37 -16.28
C ALA A 232 23.92 -15.89 -16.25
N GLU A 233 23.72 -16.47 -15.07
CA GLU A 233 23.49 -17.91 -14.92
C GLU A 233 22.15 -18.33 -15.52
N HIS A 234 21.09 -17.53 -15.35
CA HIS A 234 19.81 -17.78 -15.98
C HIS A 234 19.92 -17.78 -17.52
N ASP A 235 20.59 -16.77 -18.10
CA ASP A 235 20.85 -16.68 -19.54
C ASP A 235 21.61 -17.90 -20.07
N ARG A 236 22.53 -18.45 -19.26
CA ARG A 236 23.27 -19.67 -19.60
C ARG A 236 22.40 -20.92 -19.59
N ILE A 237 21.57 -21.10 -18.58
CA ILE A 237 20.77 -22.32 -18.38
C ILE A 237 19.58 -22.36 -19.33
N PHE A 238 18.85 -21.25 -19.45
CA PHE A 238 17.57 -21.20 -20.18
C PHE A 238 17.67 -20.51 -21.54
N GLY A 239 18.82 -19.92 -21.85
CA GLY A 239 18.96 -19.01 -22.99
C GLY A 239 18.34 -17.65 -22.68
N GLY A 240 18.87 -16.61 -23.31
CA GLY A 240 18.42 -15.25 -23.04
C GLY A 240 19.55 -14.24 -23.15
N GLN A 241 19.23 -13.01 -22.74
CA GLN A 241 20.17 -11.89 -22.62
C GLN A 241 19.74 -10.96 -21.47
N LEU A 242 19.08 -11.48 -20.42
CA LEU A 242 18.60 -10.70 -19.28
C LEU A 242 19.74 -9.90 -18.62
N ALA A 243 20.91 -10.51 -18.43
CA ALA A 243 22.05 -9.87 -17.77
C ALA A 243 22.53 -8.61 -18.50
N THR A 244 22.52 -8.63 -19.83
CA THR A 244 22.96 -7.53 -20.69
C THR A 244 21.79 -6.74 -21.29
N SER A 245 20.54 -7.12 -20.96
CA SER A 245 19.32 -6.58 -21.58
C SER A 245 19.18 -5.06 -21.41
N ALA A 246 19.74 -4.53 -20.31
CA ALA A 246 19.69 -3.12 -19.96
C ALA A 246 20.74 -2.25 -20.67
N LEU A 247 21.85 -2.82 -21.18
CA LEU A 247 23.00 -2.06 -21.68
C LEU A 247 22.91 -1.78 -23.18
N TYR A 248 23.23 -0.55 -23.59
CA TYR A 248 23.27 -0.10 -25.00
C TYR A 248 24.58 0.65 -25.28
N PRO A 249 25.13 0.55 -26.50
CA PRO A 249 24.47 0.11 -27.75
C PRO A 249 24.38 -1.41 -27.93
N LYS A 250 23.50 -1.83 -28.84
CA LYS A 250 23.28 -3.23 -29.23
C LYS A 250 23.24 -3.35 -30.75
N ASP A 251 23.67 -4.49 -31.26
CA ASP A 251 23.50 -4.83 -32.67
C ASP A 251 22.07 -5.29 -33.00
N ALA A 252 21.82 -5.63 -34.27
CA ALA A 252 20.51 -6.09 -34.75
C ALA A 252 20.04 -7.41 -34.12
N SER A 253 20.96 -8.21 -33.55
CA SER A 253 20.66 -9.45 -32.83
C SER A 253 20.42 -9.24 -31.33
N GLY A 254 20.53 -7.99 -30.86
CA GLY A 254 20.39 -7.62 -29.45
C GLY A 254 21.66 -7.76 -28.62
N CYS A 255 22.76 -8.24 -29.20
CA CYS A 255 24.03 -8.37 -28.48
C CYS A 255 24.63 -6.99 -28.19
N VAL A 256 25.17 -6.81 -27.00
CA VAL A 256 25.81 -5.56 -26.58
C VAL A 256 27.08 -5.31 -27.38
N GLN A 257 27.33 -4.04 -27.69
CA GLN A 257 28.48 -3.62 -28.48
C GLN A 257 29.27 -2.54 -27.74
N PRO A 258 30.60 -2.48 -27.92
CA PRO A 258 31.37 -1.35 -27.43
C PRO A 258 30.89 -0.06 -28.10
N SER A 259 30.79 1.01 -27.31
CA SER A 259 30.42 2.33 -27.81
C SER A 259 31.63 3.04 -28.41
N PRO A 260 31.61 3.45 -29.70
CA PRO A 260 32.73 4.16 -30.32
C PRO A 260 33.08 5.50 -29.68
N SER A 261 32.11 6.17 -29.05
CA SER A 261 32.32 7.44 -28.34
C SER A 261 32.61 7.25 -26.85
N GLY A 262 32.54 6.02 -26.32
CA GLY A 262 32.58 5.74 -24.88
C GLY A 262 31.30 6.12 -24.14
N GLN A 263 30.23 6.53 -24.82
CA GLN A 263 28.92 6.81 -24.19
C GLN A 263 28.03 5.57 -24.17
N TYR A 264 27.51 5.23 -23.00
CA TYR A 264 26.58 4.12 -22.81
C TYR A 264 25.25 4.59 -22.24
N HIS A 265 24.18 3.90 -22.63
CA HIS A 265 22.85 4.10 -22.06
C HIS A 265 22.38 2.81 -21.40
N ILE A 266 21.96 2.90 -20.14
CA ILE A 266 21.47 1.77 -19.37
C ILE A 266 19.99 2.00 -19.07
N LYS A 267 19.16 1.01 -19.39
CA LYS A 267 17.72 0.99 -19.11
C LYS A 267 17.46 0.32 -17.76
N LEU A 268 17.28 1.12 -16.71
CA LEU A 268 16.97 0.63 -15.36
C LEU A 268 15.51 0.88 -14.98
N HIS A 269 14.85 -0.08 -14.35
CA HIS A 269 13.48 0.03 -13.83
C HIS A 269 13.49 0.72 -12.46
N ILE A 270 13.20 2.02 -12.45
CA ILE A 270 13.34 2.87 -11.25
C ILE A 270 12.12 3.77 -11.14
N ASN A 271 11.59 3.93 -9.92
CA ASN A 271 10.43 4.80 -9.65
C ASN A 271 9.26 4.51 -10.61
N GLY A 272 8.90 3.23 -10.73
CA GLY A 272 7.74 2.75 -11.47
C GLY A 272 7.85 2.69 -12.99
N ALA A 273 9.01 3.05 -13.58
CA ALA A 273 9.18 3.06 -15.03
C ALA A 273 10.60 2.67 -15.45
N PRO A 274 10.81 2.14 -16.67
CA PRO A 274 12.14 2.02 -17.24
C PRO A 274 12.69 3.41 -17.53
N ARG A 275 13.91 3.70 -17.07
CA ARG A 275 14.58 4.99 -17.16
C ARG A 275 15.94 4.86 -17.83
N THR A 276 16.32 5.91 -18.55
CA THR A 276 17.63 6.02 -19.17
C THR A 276 18.65 6.58 -18.19
N VAL A 277 19.72 5.82 -17.94
CA VAL A 277 20.92 6.25 -17.23
C VAL A 277 22.05 6.35 -18.25
N SER A 278 22.56 7.56 -18.46
CA SER A 278 23.70 7.79 -19.36
C SER A 278 24.98 7.84 -18.56
N ILE A 279 25.99 7.08 -18.98
CA ILE A 279 27.33 7.08 -18.39
C ILE A 279 28.41 7.13 -19.47
N ASP A 280 29.61 7.55 -19.08
CA ASP A 280 30.82 7.25 -19.84
C ASP A 280 31.51 5.95 -19.33
N ASP A 281 32.60 5.56 -19.97
CA ASP A 281 33.34 4.31 -19.71
C ASP A 281 34.54 4.45 -18.76
N HIS A 282 34.60 5.54 -17.99
CA HIS A 282 35.58 5.68 -16.92
C HIS A 282 35.21 4.77 -15.73
N LEU A 283 36.07 3.81 -15.40
CA LEU A 283 35.83 2.83 -14.35
C LEU A 283 36.90 2.92 -13.24
N PRO A 284 36.54 2.66 -11.96
CA PRO A 284 37.50 2.62 -10.86
C PRO A 284 38.57 1.55 -11.06
N TYR A 285 39.82 1.95 -10.99
CA TYR A 285 40.99 1.15 -11.28
C TYR A 285 42.07 1.35 -10.22
N TYR A 286 42.78 0.28 -9.88
CA TYR A 286 43.90 0.34 -8.93
C TYR A 286 45.04 1.21 -9.46
N PRO A 287 45.77 1.94 -8.61
CA PRO A 287 46.88 2.77 -9.05
C PRO A 287 47.96 1.94 -9.75
N THR A 288 48.42 2.42 -10.90
CA THR A 288 49.55 1.83 -11.63
C THR A 288 50.83 2.18 -10.84
N SER A 289 51.51 1.22 -10.23
CA SER A 289 52.80 1.50 -9.56
C SER A 289 53.83 1.97 -10.59
N THR A 290 54.10 3.27 -10.61
CA THR A 290 55.29 3.84 -11.25
C THR A 290 56.38 3.96 -10.19
N SER A 291 56.97 2.85 -9.77
CA SER A 291 58.18 2.89 -8.95
C SER A 291 59.23 1.95 -9.51
N THR A 292 60.32 2.58 -9.96
CA THR A 292 61.59 1.98 -10.35
C THR A 292 62.40 1.47 -9.16
N ASP A 293 61.81 1.31 -7.97
CA ASP A 293 62.55 0.96 -6.77
C ASP A 293 62.09 -0.38 -6.16
N ALA A 294 63.05 -1.30 -6.19
CA ALA A 294 63.20 -2.50 -5.37
C ALA A 294 62.17 -3.62 -5.56
N ALA A 295 62.55 -4.54 -6.46
CA ALA A 295 62.22 -5.95 -6.35
C ALA A 295 62.53 -6.48 -4.93
N ALA A 296 61.49 -6.79 -4.18
CA ALA A 296 61.57 -7.66 -3.01
C ALA A 296 60.25 -8.46 -2.87
N SER A 297 60.29 -9.68 -3.39
CA SER A 297 59.54 -10.84 -2.88
C SER A 297 58.04 -10.67 -2.62
N LYS A 298 57.24 -10.52 -3.67
CA LYS A 298 55.86 -11.06 -3.67
C LYS A 298 55.73 -12.09 -4.79
N PRO A 299 55.06 -13.23 -4.55
CA PRO A 299 54.89 -14.28 -5.56
C PRO A 299 54.10 -13.75 -6.76
N PRO A 300 54.35 -14.27 -7.97
CA PRO A 300 53.64 -13.85 -9.17
C PRO A 300 52.19 -14.36 -9.11
N GLY A 301 51.23 -13.47 -8.85
CA GLY A 301 49.80 -13.84 -8.80
C GLY A 301 48.83 -12.74 -8.34
N GLU A 302 49.27 -11.75 -7.55
CA GLU A 302 48.40 -10.66 -7.08
C GLU A 302 48.66 -9.36 -7.84
N GLY A 303 48.08 -9.24 -9.04
CA GLY A 303 48.27 -8.06 -9.90
C GLY A 303 47.57 -6.80 -9.38
N GLU A 304 48.35 -5.75 -9.12
CA GLU A 304 47.94 -4.37 -8.82
C GLU A 304 47.31 -3.62 -10.02
N HIS A 305 47.05 -4.32 -11.13
CA HIS A 305 46.57 -3.77 -12.41
C HIS A 305 45.19 -4.30 -12.82
N ARG A 306 44.15 -4.00 -12.03
CA ARG A 306 42.78 -4.47 -12.31
C ARG A 306 41.69 -3.46 -11.95
N LEU A 307 40.47 -3.71 -12.42
CA LEU A 307 39.29 -2.96 -12.03
C LEU A 307 38.95 -3.21 -10.56
N MET A 308 38.47 -2.18 -9.86
CA MET A 308 38.02 -2.25 -8.47
C MET A 308 36.51 -2.50 -8.34
N CYS A 309 35.82 -2.61 -9.48
CA CYS A 309 34.40 -2.86 -9.70
C CYS A 309 34.14 -4.27 -10.26
N ALA A 310 32.87 -4.64 -10.46
CA ALA A 310 32.48 -5.91 -11.07
C ALA A 310 33.13 -6.12 -12.45
N THR A 311 33.73 -7.29 -12.69
CA THR A 311 34.35 -7.63 -13.98
C THR A 311 34.34 -9.15 -14.19
N SER A 312 34.65 -9.62 -15.41
CA SER A 312 34.91 -11.04 -15.60
C SER A 312 36.17 -11.48 -14.83
N ARG A 313 36.24 -12.77 -14.50
CA ARG A 313 37.34 -13.35 -13.74
C ARG A 313 38.69 -13.11 -14.40
N ASN A 314 38.75 -13.27 -15.72
CA ASN A 314 39.92 -13.03 -16.56
C ASN A 314 40.16 -11.53 -16.87
N GLY A 315 39.28 -10.64 -16.44
CA GLY A 315 39.38 -9.19 -16.65
C GLY A 315 39.12 -8.72 -18.09
N GLN A 316 38.65 -9.60 -18.98
CA GLN A 316 38.42 -9.28 -20.39
C GLN A 316 37.08 -8.58 -20.67
N ALA A 317 36.05 -8.82 -19.86
CA ALA A 317 34.74 -8.24 -20.05
C ALA A 317 34.45 -7.15 -19.00
N ILE A 318 34.05 -5.97 -19.48
CA ILE A 318 33.79 -4.78 -18.66
C ILE A 318 32.31 -4.39 -18.60
N TRP A 319 31.45 -5.05 -19.37
CA TRP A 319 30.01 -4.79 -19.32
C TRP A 319 29.42 -4.93 -17.91
N PRO A 320 29.89 -5.83 -17.01
CA PRO A 320 29.39 -5.85 -15.63
C PRO A 320 29.71 -4.54 -14.89
N ALA A 321 30.92 -4.00 -15.08
CA ALA A 321 31.37 -2.75 -14.47
C ALA A 321 30.53 -1.55 -14.93
N LEU A 322 30.12 -1.52 -16.21
CA LEU A 322 29.29 -0.45 -16.75
C LEU A 322 27.88 -0.47 -16.15
N LEU A 323 27.29 -1.66 -15.98
CA LEU A 323 26.01 -1.82 -15.32
C LEU A 323 26.08 -1.44 -13.84
N GLU A 324 27.13 -1.88 -13.14
CA GLU A 324 27.41 -1.53 -11.73
C GLU A 324 27.54 -0.01 -11.57
N LYS A 325 28.36 0.64 -12.40
CA LYS A 325 28.52 2.09 -12.41
C LYS A 325 27.19 2.83 -12.61
N ALA A 326 26.39 2.40 -13.59
CA ALA A 326 25.09 3.03 -13.86
C ALA A 326 24.14 2.91 -12.67
N TYR A 327 24.10 1.73 -12.03
CA TYR A 327 23.29 1.51 -10.84
C TYR A 327 23.75 2.38 -9.67
N LEU A 328 25.04 2.37 -9.36
CA LEU A 328 25.63 3.12 -8.26
C LEU A 328 25.53 4.64 -8.46
N GLN A 329 25.54 5.13 -9.69
CA GLN A 329 25.23 6.53 -9.97
C GLN A 329 23.82 6.92 -9.50
N VAL A 330 22.83 6.05 -9.70
CA VAL A 330 21.47 6.28 -9.21
C VAL A 330 21.41 6.16 -7.68
N MET A 331 22.18 5.24 -7.11
CA MET A 331 22.23 4.99 -5.66
C MET A 331 23.14 5.96 -4.88
N GLY A 332 23.78 6.93 -5.56
CA GLY A 332 24.50 8.04 -4.93
C GLY A 332 26.03 7.92 -4.88
N GLY A 333 26.61 6.82 -5.36
CA GLY A 333 28.05 6.56 -5.42
C GLY A 333 28.42 5.10 -5.11
N TYR A 334 29.71 4.80 -5.11
CA TYR A 334 30.28 3.48 -4.76
C TYR A 334 30.29 3.22 -3.25
N ASP A 335 30.00 4.22 -2.40
CA ASP A 335 29.79 4.04 -0.96
C ASP A 335 28.37 3.54 -0.66
N PHE A 336 28.04 2.37 -1.21
CA PHE A 336 26.73 1.76 -1.14
C PHE A 336 26.74 0.60 -0.14
N ALA A 337 25.96 0.70 0.93
CA ALA A 337 25.96 -0.28 2.03
C ALA A 337 25.28 -1.62 1.70
N GLY A 338 24.93 -1.87 0.43
CA GLY A 338 24.13 -3.01 0.00
C GLY A 338 22.62 -2.78 0.15
N SER A 339 21.83 -3.61 -0.54
CA SER A 339 20.37 -3.55 -0.55
C SER A 339 19.75 -4.94 -0.63
N ASN A 340 18.43 -4.98 -0.78
CA ASN A 340 17.69 -6.18 -1.14
C ASN A 340 17.98 -6.55 -2.60
N SER A 341 18.67 -7.67 -2.81
CA SER A 341 19.12 -8.13 -4.13
C SER A 341 17.95 -8.39 -5.12
N SER A 342 16.74 -8.72 -4.65
CA SER A 342 15.59 -8.83 -5.57
C SER A 342 15.19 -7.47 -6.17
N ILE A 343 15.35 -6.38 -5.42
CA ILE A 343 15.06 -5.02 -5.92
C ILE A 343 16.12 -4.61 -6.94
N ASP A 344 17.38 -4.97 -6.70
CA ASP A 344 18.49 -4.73 -7.63
C ASP A 344 18.27 -5.46 -8.95
N LEU A 345 17.88 -6.73 -8.87
CA LEU A 345 17.57 -7.56 -10.03
C LEU A 345 16.31 -7.06 -10.77
N TYR A 346 15.31 -6.53 -10.05
CA TYR A 346 14.17 -5.84 -10.66
C TYR A 346 14.59 -4.57 -11.40
N ALA A 347 15.47 -3.75 -10.81
CA ALA A 347 15.99 -2.56 -11.47
C ALA A 347 16.70 -2.91 -12.78
N LEU A 348 17.49 -3.99 -12.79
CA LEU A 348 18.19 -4.45 -13.98
C LEU A 348 17.25 -5.06 -15.05
N THR A 349 16.39 -6.00 -14.66
CA THR A 349 15.69 -6.89 -15.61
C THR A 349 14.21 -6.58 -15.78
N GLY A 350 13.58 -5.91 -14.81
CA GLY A 350 12.13 -5.72 -14.73
C GLY A 350 11.37 -6.94 -14.18
N TRP A 351 12.06 -8.02 -13.79
CA TRP A 351 11.43 -9.21 -13.21
C TRP A 351 10.98 -8.96 -11.77
N LEU A 352 9.75 -9.37 -11.45
CA LEU A 352 9.01 -8.95 -10.26
C LEU A 352 9.69 -9.40 -8.96
N PRO A 353 10.02 -8.50 -8.04
CA PRO A 353 10.77 -8.84 -6.83
C PRO A 353 9.84 -9.41 -5.74
N GLU A 354 10.26 -10.50 -5.11
CA GLU A 354 9.66 -11.06 -3.90
C GLU A 354 10.75 -11.28 -2.85
N HIS A 355 10.51 -10.78 -1.63
CA HIS A 355 11.36 -11.01 -0.48
C HIS A 355 10.69 -11.96 0.50
N ILE A 356 11.33 -13.11 0.74
CA ILE A 356 10.86 -14.12 1.69
C ILE A 356 11.77 -14.07 2.92
N PHE A 357 11.23 -13.59 4.05
CA PHE A 357 11.89 -13.65 5.35
C PHE A 357 11.81 -15.08 5.90
N MET A 358 12.95 -15.76 5.96
CA MET A 358 13.03 -17.18 6.34
C MET A 358 12.95 -17.40 7.85
N ARG A 359 13.28 -16.37 8.64
CA ARG A 359 13.19 -16.38 10.12
C ARG A 359 11.79 -16.09 10.66
N HIS A 360 10.84 -15.73 9.79
CA HIS A 360 9.49 -15.39 10.20
C HIS A 360 8.71 -16.65 10.63
N ALA A 361 7.95 -16.58 11.74
CA ALA A 361 7.22 -17.72 12.31
C ALA A 361 6.20 -18.37 11.34
N GLY A 362 5.72 -17.61 10.36
CA GLY A 362 4.81 -18.09 9.31
C GLY A 362 5.50 -18.68 8.07
N PHE A 363 6.83 -18.81 8.04
CA PHE A 363 7.56 -19.33 6.89
C PHE A 363 7.24 -20.81 6.64
N GLN A 364 6.79 -21.14 5.42
CA GLN A 364 6.40 -22.50 5.03
C GLN A 364 7.47 -23.08 4.08
N ARG A 365 8.45 -23.80 4.66
CA ARG A 365 9.62 -24.36 3.95
C ARG A 365 9.23 -25.16 2.70
N GLU A 366 8.34 -26.12 2.86
CA GLU A 366 7.95 -27.05 1.80
C GLU A 366 7.20 -26.37 0.65
N LYS A 367 6.25 -25.50 0.97
CA LYS A 367 5.51 -24.74 -0.07
C LYS A 367 6.42 -23.76 -0.82
N THR A 368 7.40 -23.18 -0.12
CA THR A 368 8.40 -22.31 -0.75
C THR A 368 9.29 -23.11 -1.70
N TRP A 369 9.77 -24.28 -1.28
CA TRP A 369 10.57 -25.17 -2.14
C TRP A 369 9.82 -25.56 -3.41
N THR A 370 8.59 -26.07 -3.28
CA THR A 370 7.79 -26.50 -4.44
C THR A 370 7.58 -25.35 -5.43
N ARG A 371 7.27 -24.14 -4.94
CA ARG A 371 7.05 -22.96 -5.79
C ARG A 371 8.34 -22.51 -6.49
N LEU A 372 9.44 -22.47 -5.74
CA LEU A 372 10.76 -22.12 -6.26
C LEU A 372 11.20 -23.12 -7.34
N LEU A 373 11.20 -24.42 -7.04
CA LEU A 373 11.66 -25.46 -7.95
C LEU A 373 10.83 -25.53 -9.22
N ALA A 374 9.49 -25.41 -9.13
CA ALA A 374 8.62 -25.41 -10.29
C ALA A 374 8.93 -24.25 -11.24
N ALA A 375 9.10 -23.04 -10.72
CA ALA A 375 9.42 -21.87 -11.53
C ALA A 375 10.88 -21.85 -12.01
N TRP A 376 11.81 -22.36 -11.21
CA TRP A 376 13.21 -22.55 -11.59
C TRP A 376 13.30 -23.47 -12.81
N ASN A 377 12.71 -24.66 -12.75
CA ASN A 377 12.71 -25.62 -13.86
C ASN A 377 12.05 -25.08 -15.14
N ALA A 378 11.08 -24.17 -15.00
CA ALA A 378 10.42 -23.50 -16.12
C ALA A 378 11.22 -22.32 -16.68
N GLY A 379 12.34 -21.94 -16.07
CA GLY A 379 13.10 -20.74 -16.42
C GLY A 379 12.36 -19.44 -16.12
N LYS A 380 11.38 -19.45 -15.19
CA LYS A 380 10.49 -18.33 -14.85
C LYS A 380 10.82 -17.64 -13.54
N CYS A 381 11.92 -18.00 -12.90
CA CYS A 381 12.40 -17.38 -11.67
C CYS A 381 13.93 -17.31 -11.64
N MET A 382 14.46 -16.25 -11.04
CA MET A 382 15.86 -16.12 -10.59
C MET A 382 15.87 -15.97 -9.07
N ALA A 383 16.98 -16.30 -8.42
CA ALA A 383 17.06 -16.26 -6.96
C ALA A 383 18.43 -15.82 -6.44
N THR A 384 18.43 -15.14 -5.30
CA THR A 384 19.60 -14.81 -4.49
C THR A 384 19.28 -15.00 -3.01
N ALA A 385 20.30 -15.07 -2.15
CA ALA A 385 20.15 -15.35 -0.72
C ALA A 385 20.93 -14.36 0.12
N GLY A 386 20.35 -13.94 1.26
CA GLY A 386 20.95 -12.96 2.17
C GLY A 386 21.17 -13.49 3.58
N THR A 387 22.28 -13.08 4.19
CA THR A 387 22.62 -13.35 5.59
C THR A 387 22.39 -12.12 6.48
N GLY A 388 22.05 -12.33 7.75
CA GLY A 388 21.86 -11.24 8.72
C GLY A 388 23.16 -10.71 9.33
N THR A 389 23.01 -9.76 10.24
CA THR A 389 24.12 -9.21 11.04
C THR A 389 24.63 -10.25 12.04
N GLY A 390 25.94 -10.47 12.08
CA GLY A 390 26.57 -11.38 13.03
C GLY A 390 26.32 -10.93 14.48
N ARG A 391 26.00 -11.87 15.38
CA ARG A 391 25.96 -11.63 16.82
C ARG A 391 27.39 -11.46 17.34
N SER A 392 27.92 -10.24 17.32
CA SER A 392 29.22 -9.94 17.93
C SER A 392 29.11 -10.07 19.46
N SER A 393 29.70 -11.13 20.02
CA SER A 393 30.08 -11.16 21.43
C SER A 393 31.29 -10.24 21.66
N ALA A 394 31.04 -9.12 22.35
CA ALA A 394 32.02 -8.21 22.94
C ALA A 394 33.02 -7.48 22.00
N GLU A 395 33.18 -6.20 22.31
CA GLU A 395 34.19 -5.24 21.86
C GLU A 395 35.48 -5.88 21.33
N THR A 396 35.71 -5.75 20.02
CA THR A 396 37.07 -5.78 19.48
C THR A 396 37.29 -4.56 18.59
N ASP A 397 38.47 -4.00 18.76
CA ASP A 397 38.86 -2.63 18.50
C ASP A 397 38.83 -2.23 17.01
N GLN A 398 38.71 -0.93 16.77
CA GLN A 398 38.56 -0.31 15.46
C GLN A 398 39.80 -0.52 14.57
N GLY A 399 39.60 -1.12 13.39
CA GLY A 399 40.58 -1.03 12.30
C GLY A 399 40.51 -2.17 11.30
N VAL A 400 40.06 -1.85 10.07
CA VAL A 400 39.96 -2.74 8.89
C VAL A 400 38.75 -3.68 8.94
N ALA A 401 37.99 -3.72 7.84
CA ALA A 401 36.87 -4.62 7.62
C ALA A 401 37.34 -6.09 7.68
N SER A 402 37.48 -6.65 8.88
CA SER A 402 37.54 -8.09 9.09
C SER A 402 36.17 -8.64 8.73
N THR A 403 36.07 -9.33 7.60
CA THR A 403 34.90 -10.12 7.20
C THR A 403 34.41 -10.93 8.40
N ILE A 404 33.32 -10.49 9.05
CA ILE A 404 32.72 -11.24 10.15
C ILE A 404 32.10 -12.47 9.50
N THR A 405 32.78 -13.60 9.64
CA THR A 405 32.25 -14.90 9.27
C THR A 405 31.35 -15.35 10.41
N LEU A 406 30.12 -15.73 10.07
CA LEU A 406 29.19 -16.38 10.99
C LEU A 406 29.76 -17.74 11.39
N GLU A 407 29.26 -18.35 12.47
CA GLU A 407 29.65 -19.71 12.89
C GLU A 407 29.46 -20.75 11.78
N SER A 408 28.56 -20.48 10.82
CA SER A 408 28.34 -21.30 9.62
C SER A 408 29.43 -21.17 8.54
N GLY A 409 30.40 -20.26 8.69
CA GLY A 409 31.39 -19.91 7.68
C GLY A 409 30.87 -18.98 6.58
N LEU A 410 29.63 -18.49 6.68
CA LEU A 410 29.06 -17.48 5.78
C LEU A 410 29.48 -16.07 6.18
N VAL A 411 29.57 -15.15 5.22
CA VAL A 411 29.83 -13.73 5.47
C VAL A 411 28.55 -13.09 6.03
N SER A 412 28.65 -12.31 7.11
CA SER A 412 27.52 -11.57 7.66
C SER A 412 27.09 -10.40 6.77
N SER A 413 25.80 -10.06 6.76
CA SER A 413 25.24 -8.93 6.00
C SER A 413 25.63 -8.96 4.51
N HIS A 414 25.56 -10.14 3.88
CA HIS A 414 26.06 -10.39 2.53
C HIS A 414 25.01 -11.08 1.65
N ASN A 415 25.12 -10.90 0.33
CA ASN A 415 24.28 -11.58 -0.65
C ASN A 415 25.07 -12.60 -1.46
N TYR A 416 24.43 -13.74 -1.72
CA TYR A 416 24.94 -14.86 -2.50
C TYR A 416 24.02 -15.11 -3.70
N ALA A 417 24.58 -15.29 -4.89
CA ALA A 417 23.80 -15.70 -6.05
C ALA A 417 23.44 -17.20 -5.93
N ILE A 418 22.20 -17.56 -6.28
CA ILE A 418 21.80 -18.97 -6.42
C ILE A 418 22.01 -19.35 -7.89
N LEU A 419 22.88 -20.31 -8.14
CA LEU A 419 23.26 -20.74 -9.48
C LEU A 419 22.53 -22.01 -9.94
N ASP A 420 22.06 -22.84 -9.01
CA ASP A 420 21.30 -24.06 -9.31
C ASP A 420 20.40 -24.45 -8.14
N VAL A 421 19.23 -25.02 -8.44
CA VAL A 421 18.27 -25.56 -7.47
C VAL A 421 17.87 -26.96 -7.94
N ARG A 422 18.10 -27.98 -7.11
CA ARG A 422 17.97 -29.37 -7.53
C ARG A 422 17.31 -30.26 -6.48
N GLU A 423 16.56 -31.24 -6.97
CA GLU A 423 15.99 -32.33 -6.18
C GLU A 423 16.52 -33.68 -6.70
N CYS A 424 17.09 -34.48 -5.80
CA CYS A 424 17.66 -35.80 -6.07
C CYS A 424 17.06 -36.80 -5.08
N GLY A 425 16.06 -37.58 -5.52
CA GLY A 425 15.31 -38.44 -4.61
C GLY A 425 14.54 -37.61 -3.58
N SER A 426 14.76 -37.84 -2.29
CA SER A 426 14.21 -37.02 -1.20
C SER A 426 15.11 -35.84 -0.79
N CYS A 427 16.31 -35.74 -1.36
CA CYS A 427 17.29 -34.71 -1.00
C CYS A 427 17.16 -33.48 -1.89
N ARG A 428 17.34 -32.31 -1.30
CA ARG A 428 17.11 -31.00 -1.93
C ARG A 428 18.33 -30.11 -1.72
N PHE A 429 18.83 -29.56 -2.81
CA PHE A 429 20.13 -28.87 -2.84
C PHE A 429 20.03 -27.51 -3.52
N VAL A 430 20.78 -26.55 -2.98
CA VAL A 430 20.94 -25.21 -3.55
C VAL A 430 22.42 -24.94 -3.76
N LYS A 431 22.80 -24.56 -4.99
CA LYS A 431 24.16 -24.13 -5.32
C LYS A 431 24.26 -22.63 -5.23
N LEU A 432 25.20 -22.16 -4.42
CA LEU A 432 25.41 -20.75 -4.09
C LEU A 432 26.79 -20.27 -4.58
N MET A 433 26.91 -18.97 -4.78
CA MET A 433 28.15 -18.31 -5.13
C MET A 433 28.39 -17.08 -4.26
N ASN A 434 29.63 -16.91 -3.81
CA ASN A 434 30.08 -15.65 -3.22
C ASN A 434 30.66 -14.75 -4.32
N PRO A 435 30.16 -13.52 -4.49
CA PRO A 435 30.65 -12.60 -5.52
C PRO A 435 32.10 -12.13 -5.29
N TRP A 436 32.63 -12.21 -4.08
CA TRP A 436 33.95 -11.68 -3.77
C TRP A 436 35.09 -12.55 -4.30
N ARG A 437 36.00 -11.94 -5.07
CA ARG A 437 37.20 -12.61 -5.57
C ARG A 437 38.09 -13.16 -4.45
N THR A 438 38.15 -12.47 -3.31
CA THR A 438 38.92 -12.87 -2.13
C THR A 438 38.30 -14.04 -1.37
N ALA A 439 37.04 -14.38 -1.62
CA ALA A 439 36.35 -15.49 -0.98
C ALA A 439 36.59 -16.84 -1.67
N ALA A 440 37.35 -16.86 -2.78
CA ALA A 440 37.64 -18.07 -3.56
C ALA A 440 38.37 -19.18 -2.77
N SER A 441 38.90 -18.88 -1.59
CA SER A 441 39.56 -19.86 -0.71
C SER A 441 38.74 -20.23 0.52
N ILE A 442 37.52 -19.69 0.67
CA ILE A 442 36.69 -19.84 1.88
C ILE A 442 35.47 -20.70 1.57
N ARG A 443 35.51 -21.99 1.91
CA ARG A 443 34.35 -22.88 1.85
C ARG A 443 33.56 -22.82 3.17
N PRO A 444 32.26 -22.49 3.16
CA PRO A 444 31.45 -22.46 4.38
C PRO A 444 31.34 -23.82 5.05
N ALA A 445 31.27 -23.85 6.38
CA ALA A 445 31.18 -25.08 7.18
C ALA A 445 29.89 -25.88 6.92
N ILE A 446 28.84 -25.20 6.45
CA ILE A 446 27.54 -25.80 6.12
C ILE A 446 27.50 -26.40 4.70
N ALA A 447 28.58 -26.28 3.93
CA ALA A 447 28.63 -26.84 2.58
C ALA A 447 28.68 -28.38 2.63
N VAL A 448 27.97 -29.04 1.72
CA VAL A 448 28.05 -30.50 1.55
C VAL A 448 29.49 -30.90 1.17
N ALA A 449 29.85 -32.14 1.50
CA ALA A 449 31.19 -32.65 1.23
C ALA A 449 31.49 -32.66 -0.30
N PRO A 450 32.72 -32.35 -0.75
CA PRO A 450 33.07 -32.34 -2.16
C PRO A 450 32.72 -33.64 -2.91
N GLU A 451 32.86 -34.80 -2.26
CA GLU A 451 32.54 -36.11 -2.82
C GLU A 451 31.03 -36.31 -3.02
N GLU A 452 30.21 -35.66 -2.19
CA GLU A 452 28.76 -35.63 -2.35
C GLU A 452 28.34 -34.65 -3.44
N GLU A 453 28.96 -33.46 -3.50
CA GLU A 453 28.79 -32.50 -4.59
C GLU A 453 29.08 -33.12 -5.95
N GLN A 454 30.17 -33.90 -6.05
CA GLN A 454 30.51 -34.62 -7.27
C GLN A 454 29.40 -35.62 -7.64
N ARG A 455 28.93 -36.44 -6.69
CA ARG A 455 27.83 -37.40 -6.90
C ARG A 455 26.52 -36.76 -7.35
N ILE A 456 26.18 -35.58 -6.83
CA ILE A 456 24.95 -34.84 -7.20
C ILE A 456 24.97 -34.40 -8.67
N TYR A 457 26.16 -34.17 -9.25
CA TYR A 457 26.31 -33.69 -10.64
C TYR A 457 26.87 -34.73 -11.62
N GLU A 458 27.38 -35.87 -11.15
CA GLU A 458 27.86 -36.96 -11.99
C GLU A 458 26.75 -37.66 -12.79
N SER A 459 25.52 -37.72 -12.28
CA SER A 459 24.44 -38.55 -12.84
C SER A 459 23.81 -38.03 -14.15
N LYS A 460 24.28 -36.90 -14.70
CA LYS A 460 23.61 -36.20 -15.83
C LYS A 460 24.52 -35.64 -16.93
N ASN A 461 25.83 -35.89 -16.90
CA ASN A 461 26.69 -35.37 -17.95
C ASN A 461 26.37 -36.03 -19.31
N SER A 462 25.88 -35.24 -20.27
CA SER A 462 25.93 -35.57 -21.69
C SER A 462 27.38 -35.90 -22.10
N LEU A 463 27.57 -36.71 -23.14
CA LEU A 463 28.89 -37.00 -23.71
C LEU A 463 29.62 -35.70 -24.12
N GLU A 464 28.89 -34.64 -24.47
CA GLU A 464 29.41 -33.30 -24.77
C GLU A 464 29.97 -32.57 -23.54
N ASP A 465 29.32 -32.69 -22.38
CA ASP A 465 29.82 -32.12 -21.11
C ASP A 465 31.10 -32.83 -20.63
N ARG A 466 31.24 -34.12 -20.96
CA ARG A 466 32.46 -34.88 -20.70
C ARG A 466 33.59 -34.49 -21.66
N LEU A 467 33.28 -34.20 -22.92
CA LEU A 467 34.26 -33.72 -23.90
C LEU A 467 34.76 -32.30 -23.58
N GLY A 468 33.86 -31.39 -23.18
CA GLY A 468 34.23 -30.03 -22.79
C GLY A 468 35.14 -29.97 -21.55
N ARG A 469 34.98 -30.92 -20.61
CA ARG A 469 35.84 -31.04 -19.43
C ARG A 469 37.25 -31.56 -19.73
N LEU A 470 37.44 -32.31 -20.81
CA LEU A 470 38.75 -32.83 -21.22
C LEU A 470 39.57 -31.82 -22.04
N LEU A 471 38.93 -30.76 -22.55
CA LEU A 471 39.55 -29.74 -23.39
C LEU A 471 39.92 -28.45 -22.62
N ASN A 472 39.39 -28.25 -21.41
CA ASN A 472 39.73 -27.10 -20.58
C ASN A 472 40.81 -27.49 -19.56
N GLU A 473 41.91 -26.75 -19.59
CA GLU A 473 43.14 -26.95 -18.85
C GLU A 473 42.90 -27.19 -17.35
N GLU A 474 43.65 -28.14 -16.77
CA GLU A 474 43.52 -28.72 -15.43
C GLU A 474 43.54 -27.71 -14.25
N GLY A 475 43.81 -26.41 -14.51
CA GLY A 475 43.86 -25.33 -13.50
C GLY A 475 42.56 -24.55 -13.27
N GLU A 476 41.57 -24.56 -14.18
CA GLU A 476 40.31 -23.78 -14.00
C GLU A 476 39.32 -24.46 -13.02
N GLN A 477 39.43 -25.78 -12.84
CA GLN A 477 38.51 -26.59 -12.05
C GLN A 477 38.74 -26.49 -10.54
N GLU A 478 40.00 -26.38 -10.07
CA GLU A 478 40.31 -26.17 -8.65
C GLU A 478 39.82 -24.81 -8.12
N ILE A 479 39.86 -23.76 -8.95
CA ILE A 479 39.47 -22.39 -8.56
C ILE A 479 37.94 -22.19 -8.58
N ALA A 480 37.21 -22.90 -9.45
CA ALA A 480 35.75 -22.87 -9.49
C ALA A 480 35.10 -23.54 -8.25
N LEU A 481 35.77 -24.52 -7.64
CA LEU A 481 35.33 -25.22 -6.42
C LEU A 481 35.39 -24.36 -5.15
N GLY A 482 36.11 -23.24 -5.19
CA GLY A 482 36.33 -22.38 -4.01
C GLY A 482 35.38 -21.17 -3.90
N LEU A 483 34.76 -20.73 -5.01
CA LEU A 483 33.79 -19.61 -5.03
C LEU A 483 32.33 -20.06 -4.97
N THR A 484 32.07 -21.30 -5.39
CA THR A 484 30.73 -21.90 -5.35
C THR A 484 30.70 -23.02 -4.33
N PHE A 485 29.56 -23.18 -3.67
CA PHE A 485 29.34 -24.24 -2.70
C PHE A 485 27.89 -24.67 -2.73
N ILE A 486 27.63 -25.89 -2.26
CA ILE A 486 26.28 -26.48 -2.26
C ILE A 486 25.86 -26.72 -0.81
N VAL A 487 24.61 -26.42 -0.51
CA VAL A 487 24.00 -26.67 0.79
C VAL A 487 22.71 -27.47 0.62
N THR A 488 22.31 -28.18 1.65
CA THR A 488 20.97 -28.78 1.71
C THR A 488 19.91 -27.68 1.88
N TRP A 489 18.67 -27.94 1.46
CA TRP A 489 17.56 -27.01 1.69
C TRP A 489 17.31 -26.73 3.19
N ASP A 490 17.56 -27.72 4.04
CA ASP A 490 17.40 -27.58 5.48
C ASP A 490 18.47 -26.67 6.09
N ASP A 491 19.72 -26.82 5.67
CA ASP A 491 20.81 -25.93 6.07
C ASP A 491 20.59 -24.52 5.51
N PHE A 492 20.14 -24.40 4.27
CA PHE A 492 19.78 -23.13 3.66
C PHE A 492 18.74 -22.39 4.51
N CYS A 493 17.64 -23.06 4.88
CA CYS A 493 16.59 -22.49 5.73
C CYS A 493 17.04 -22.18 7.17
N SER A 494 18.11 -22.82 7.63
CA SER A 494 18.59 -22.68 9.01
C SER A 494 19.68 -21.61 9.15
N HIS A 495 20.38 -21.25 8.08
CA HIS A 495 21.52 -20.33 8.14
C HIS A 495 21.30 -19.01 7.38
N PHE A 496 20.45 -18.98 6.36
CA PHE A 496 20.09 -17.76 5.64
C PHE A 496 18.87 -17.09 6.28
N ASP A 497 18.84 -15.76 6.23
CA ASP A 497 17.75 -14.96 6.81
C ASP A 497 16.70 -14.59 5.77
N SER A 498 17.14 -14.44 4.52
CA SER A 498 16.32 -13.97 3.42
C SER A 498 16.56 -14.77 2.15
N LEU A 499 15.46 -15.14 1.49
CA LEU A 499 15.45 -15.62 0.11
C LEU A 499 14.83 -14.53 -0.75
N PHE A 500 15.54 -14.11 -1.79
CA PHE A 500 15.14 -13.08 -2.73
C PHE A 500 14.82 -13.74 -4.06
N LEU A 501 13.61 -13.55 -4.57
CA LEU A 501 13.14 -14.15 -5.81
C LEU A 501 12.76 -13.06 -6.80
N ASN A 502 13.04 -13.29 -8.08
CA ASN A 502 12.59 -12.44 -9.18
C ASN A 502 11.83 -13.28 -10.19
N TRP A 503 10.58 -12.90 -10.44
CA TRP A 503 9.65 -13.69 -11.24
C TRP A 503 9.45 -13.07 -12.62
N ASP A 504 9.42 -13.91 -13.65
CA ASP A 504 9.16 -13.48 -15.02
C ASP A 504 7.76 -12.83 -15.11
N PRO A 505 7.63 -11.55 -15.49
CA PRO A 505 6.34 -10.89 -15.63
C PRO A 505 5.43 -11.57 -16.67
N SER A 506 6.00 -12.36 -17.59
CA SER A 506 5.25 -13.14 -18.59
C SER A 506 4.40 -14.26 -17.97
N LEU A 507 4.50 -14.49 -16.65
CA LEU A 507 3.60 -15.39 -15.93
C LEU A 507 2.14 -14.88 -15.91
N PHE A 508 1.92 -13.59 -16.21
CA PHE A 508 0.62 -12.95 -16.15
C PHE A 508 0.22 -12.35 -17.50
N ASP A 509 -1.01 -12.62 -17.92
CA ASP A 509 -1.57 -12.11 -19.18
C ASP A 509 -2.02 -10.65 -19.08
N ASN A 510 -2.30 -10.16 -17.86
CA ASN A 510 -2.83 -8.84 -17.62
C ASN A 510 -1.98 -8.09 -16.59
N ASN A 511 -1.75 -6.81 -16.84
CA ASN A 511 -1.19 -5.88 -15.86
C ASN A 511 -1.93 -4.53 -15.85
N VAL A 512 -2.04 -3.93 -14.67
CA VAL A 512 -2.54 -2.56 -14.50
C VAL A 512 -1.59 -1.84 -13.55
N THR A 513 -1.20 -0.61 -13.87
CA THR A 513 -0.26 0.17 -13.06
C THR A 513 -0.79 1.58 -12.86
N VAL A 514 -0.69 2.08 -11.63
CA VAL A 514 -1.03 3.45 -11.26
C VAL A 514 0.12 4.09 -10.50
N HIS A 515 0.50 5.30 -10.92
CA HIS A 515 1.44 6.18 -10.23
C HIS A 515 0.63 7.19 -9.41
N SER A 516 0.92 7.34 -8.12
CA SER A 516 0.18 8.24 -7.23
C SER A 516 1.12 8.79 -6.13
N SER A 517 0.60 9.58 -5.19
CA SER A 517 1.39 10.25 -4.16
C SER A 517 0.70 10.17 -2.80
N TRP A 518 1.50 10.00 -1.74
CA TRP A 518 1.06 10.30 -0.37
C TRP A 518 1.28 11.79 -0.12
N HIS A 519 0.20 12.53 0.12
CA HIS A 519 0.24 13.98 0.34
C HIS A 519 0.31 14.37 1.82
N VAL A 520 1.08 15.40 2.15
CA VAL A 520 1.14 16.01 3.48
C VAL A 520 0.03 17.04 3.66
N SER A 521 -0.69 17.00 4.78
CA SER A 521 -1.63 18.07 5.15
C SER A 521 -0.87 19.29 5.67
N PRO A 522 -1.12 20.51 5.17
CA PRO A 522 -0.70 21.71 5.87
C PRO A 522 -1.49 21.81 7.18
N SER A 523 -0.79 21.77 8.31
CA SER A 523 -1.39 22.00 9.62
C SER A 523 -2.05 23.37 9.64
N ILE A 524 -3.38 23.41 9.73
CA ILE A 524 -4.07 24.65 10.12
C ILE A 524 -3.71 24.85 11.59
N GLN A 525 -3.03 25.96 11.90
CA GLN A 525 -2.71 26.37 13.26
C GLN A 525 -4.01 26.58 14.05
N SER A 526 -4.50 25.51 14.68
CA SER A 526 -5.54 25.55 15.70
C SER A 526 -4.85 25.67 17.05
N THR A 527 -5.03 26.81 17.70
CA THR A 527 -4.49 27.12 19.02
C THR A 527 -5.15 26.23 20.08
N GLY A 528 -4.36 25.37 20.74
CA GLY A 528 -4.64 24.87 22.08
C GLY A 528 -5.53 23.63 22.22
N ALA A 529 -5.00 22.46 21.87
CA ALA A 529 -5.28 21.14 22.47
C ALA A 529 -4.34 20.15 21.76
N SER A 530 -3.84 19.11 22.45
CA SER A 530 -2.94 18.08 21.91
C SER A 530 -3.43 17.59 20.55
N SER A 531 -2.81 18.09 19.48
CA SER A 531 -3.26 17.89 18.11
C SER A 531 -2.89 16.49 17.66
N LEU A 532 -3.87 15.59 17.58
CA LEU A 532 -3.75 14.42 16.73
C LEU A 532 -3.57 14.95 15.29
N ASP A 533 -2.36 14.81 14.75
CA ASP A 533 -1.98 15.30 13.43
C ASP A 533 -3.07 14.96 12.41
N SER A 534 -3.53 15.99 11.70
CA SER A 534 -4.45 15.91 10.56
C SER A 534 -3.78 15.16 9.40
N ARG A 535 -3.56 13.85 9.54
CA ARG A 535 -2.97 12.98 8.51
C ARG A 535 -3.98 12.77 7.39
N HIS A 536 -3.52 12.89 6.14
CA HIS A 536 -4.32 12.48 4.99
C HIS A 536 -4.58 10.96 5.10
N PRO A 537 -5.79 10.46 4.80
CA PRO A 537 -6.03 9.02 4.73
C PRO A 537 -5.07 8.36 3.73
N ASP A 538 -4.71 7.11 4.02
CA ASP A 538 -4.00 6.24 3.07
C ASP A 538 -4.83 6.12 1.77
N PRO A 539 -4.22 6.22 0.56
CA PRO A 539 -4.94 6.05 -0.71
C PRO A 539 -5.61 4.68 -0.87
N HIS A 540 -6.78 4.69 -1.52
CA HIS A 540 -7.62 3.51 -1.74
C HIS A 540 -7.90 3.26 -3.23
N PHE A 541 -7.84 2.00 -3.66
CA PHE A 541 -8.19 1.57 -5.00
C PHE A 541 -9.16 0.39 -4.96
N LYS A 542 -10.09 0.32 -5.91
CA LYS A 542 -10.95 -0.84 -6.13
C LYS A 542 -10.41 -1.64 -7.29
N LEU A 543 -10.06 -2.90 -7.03
CA LEU A 543 -9.63 -3.88 -8.01
C LEU A 543 -10.79 -4.84 -8.31
N SER A 544 -11.31 -4.83 -9.53
CA SER A 544 -12.24 -5.86 -10.02
C SER A 544 -11.50 -6.89 -10.85
N VAL A 545 -11.77 -8.18 -10.63
CA VAL A 545 -11.15 -9.29 -11.39
C VAL A 545 -12.25 -10.22 -11.90
N THR A 546 -12.21 -10.58 -13.18
CA THR A 546 -13.22 -11.43 -13.84
C THR A 546 -12.64 -12.82 -14.10
N MET A 547 -13.18 -13.83 -13.43
CA MET A 547 -12.70 -15.21 -13.51
C MET A 547 -13.59 -16.03 -14.46
N PRO A 548 -13.03 -16.82 -15.39
CA PRO A 548 -13.81 -17.69 -16.28
C PRO A 548 -14.44 -18.88 -15.52
N SER A 549 -15.69 -19.20 -15.87
CA SER A 549 -16.41 -20.37 -15.34
C SER A 549 -15.74 -21.65 -15.86
N GLY A 550 -15.12 -22.44 -14.98
CA GLY A 550 -14.46 -23.69 -15.35
C GLY A 550 -12.96 -23.74 -15.10
N ALA A 551 -12.36 -22.73 -14.45
CA ALA A 551 -11.05 -22.88 -13.82
C ALA A 551 -11.15 -23.81 -12.58
N GLN A 552 -11.73 -25.00 -12.76
CA GLN A 552 -11.47 -26.14 -11.90
C GLN A 552 -10.04 -26.55 -12.20
N SER A 553 -9.10 -26.14 -11.35
CA SER A 553 -7.84 -26.87 -11.27
C SER A 553 -8.20 -28.31 -10.92
N SER A 554 -7.77 -29.24 -11.75
CA SER A 554 -7.66 -30.66 -11.47
C SER A 554 -7.03 -30.88 -10.08
N SER A 555 -7.88 -30.94 -9.05
CA SER A 555 -7.51 -31.08 -7.64
C SER A 555 -7.01 -32.49 -7.28
N SER A 556 -6.45 -33.22 -8.25
CA SER A 556 -5.95 -34.58 -8.07
C SER A 556 -4.46 -34.76 -8.40
N THR A 557 -3.69 -33.70 -8.68
CA THR A 557 -2.23 -33.81 -8.83
C THR A 557 -1.48 -32.74 -8.03
N ASN A 558 -0.45 -33.15 -7.28
CA ASN A 558 0.40 -32.30 -6.44
C ASN A 558 1.12 -31.13 -7.19
N PHE A 559 0.98 -31.04 -8.51
CA PHE A 559 1.59 -30.00 -9.35
C PHE A 559 0.81 -28.67 -9.37
N ALA A 560 -0.51 -28.67 -9.15
CA ALA A 560 -1.31 -27.44 -9.24
C ALA A 560 -1.12 -26.46 -8.07
N ALA A 561 -0.62 -26.92 -6.92
CA ALA A 561 -0.38 -26.09 -5.74
C ALA A 561 0.83 -25.13 -5.88
N GLY A 562 1.65 -25.31 -6.92
CA GLY A 562 2.91 -24.59 -7.14
C GLY A 562 2.86 -23.52 -8.26
N ASP A 563 1.77 -23.37 -9.00
CA ASP A 563 1.68 -22.40 -10.12
C ASP A 563 1.50 -20.96 -9.59
N PRO A 564 2.52 -20.07 -9.71
CA PRO A 564 2.41 -18.68 -9.25
C PRO A 564 1.41 -17.85 -10.06
N SER A 565 1.11 -18.24 -11.31
CA SER A 565 0.21 -17.48 -12.20
C SER A 565 -1.24 -17.52 -11.75
N ALA A 566 -1.63 -18.51 -10.93
CA ALA A 566 -2.96 -18.64 -10.35
C ALA A 566 -3.28 -17.58 -9.29
N GLU A 567 -2.26 -16.87 -8.78
CA GLU A 567 -2.40 -15.80 -7.78
C GLU A 567 -2.56 -14.43 -8.46
N ILE A 568 -3.12 -13.44 -7.75
CA ILE A 568 -3.12 -12.02 -8.17
C ILE A 568 -2.05 -11.30 -7.37
N TRP A 569 -1.17 -10.56 -8.03
CA TRP A 569 0.00 -9.95 -7.40
C TRP A 569 -0.14 -8.44 -7.35
N LEU A 570 0.08 -7.85 -6.18
CA LEU A 570 0.08 -6.42 -5.91
C LEU A 570 1.50 -5.99 -5.56
N LEU A 571 2.18 -5.28 -6.45
CA LEU A 571 3.51 -4.74 -6.23
C LEU A 571 3.43 -3.23 -5.98
N LEU A 572 3.71 -2.82 -4.74
CA LEU A 572 3.86 -1.42 -4.35
C LEU A 572 5.33 -1.01 -4.44
N THR A 573 5.62 0.10 -5.11
CA THR A 573 6.97 0.68 -5.27
C THR A 573 6.97 2.13 -4.78
N ARG A 574 7.67 2.43 -3.69
CA ARG A 574 7.95 3.80 -3.24
C ARG A 574 9.01 4.44 -4.14
N HIS A 575 8.79 5.68 -4.56
CA HIS A 575 9.75 6.39 -5.40
C HIS A 575 10.90 6.98 -4.56
N ILE A 576 12.11 6.71 -5.00
CA ILE A 576 13.35 7.22 -4.42
C ILE A 576 13.55 8.65 -4.92
N THR A 577 13.84 9.58 -4.01
CA THR A 577 14.18 10.98 -4.35
C THR A 577 15.57 11.36 -3.85
N ASN A 578 15.96 10.82 -2.69
CA ASN A 578 17.28 10.92 -2.12
C ASN A 578 17.68 9.56 -1.53
N THR A 579 18.94 9.20 -1.70
CA THR A 579 19.54 7.95 -1.20
C THR A 579 20.54 8.20 -0.07
N ARG A 580 20.94 9.46 0.16
CA ARG A 580 21.96 9.86 1.15
C ARG A 580 21.47 9.89 2.59
N SER A 581 20.16 9.83 2.84
CA SER A 581 19.59 9.91 4.20
C SER A 581 19.93 8.72 5.10
N ASN A 582 20.41 7.60 4.53
CA ASN A 582 20.87 6.43 5.30
C ASN A 582 22.37 6.46 5.65
N GLN A 583 23.12 7.51 5.25
CA GLN A 583 24.53 7.64 5.56
C GLN A 583 24.70 8.47 6.84
N TYR A 584 25.29 7.87 7.88
CA TYR A 584 25.91 8.62 8.97
C TYR A 584 27.04 9.45 8.36
N GLU A 585 26.82 10.73 8.10
CA GLU A 585 27.91 11.60 7.66
C GLU A 585 28.94 11.76 8.79
N ALA A 586 30.20 11.52 8.45
CA ALA A 586 31.38 11.79 9.26
C ALA A 586 31.72 13.30 9.34
N THR A 587 30.74 14.18 9.11
CA THR A 587 30.85 15.61 9.34
C THR A 587 30.23 15.87 10.72
N GLY A 588 31.02 16.34 11.69
CA GLY A 588 30.60 16.53 13.09
C GLY A 588 29.51 17.60 13.32
N LEU A 589 28.58 17.79 12.38
CA LEU A 589 27.41 18.64 12.49
C LEU A 589 26.19 17.73 12.63
N LEU A 590 25.57 17.79 13.81
CA LEU A 590 24.42 17.01 14.26
C LEU A 590 23.18 17.17 13.35
N GLU A 591 23.12 16.52 12.19
CA GLU A 591 21.84 16.20 11.56
C GLU A 591 21.32 14.88 12.13
N LYS A 592 20.10 14.93 12.70
CA LYS A 592 19.42 13.77 13.27
C LYS A 592 19.30 12.67 12.20
N PRO A 593 19.51 11.38 12.55
CA PRO A 593 19.26 10.27 11.63
C PRO A 593 17.83 10.36 11.10
N SER A 594 17.66 10.21 9.78
CA SER A 594 16.32 10.20 9.18
C SER A 594 15.52 9.04 9.76
N LEU A 595 14.32 9.32 10.25
CA LEU A 595 13.41 8.33 10.83
C LEU A 595 13.07 7.26 9.78
N ALA A 596 13.06 5.98 10.16
CA ALA A 596 12.77 4.90 9.23
C ALA A 596 11.35 5.06 8.65
N GLU A 597 11.22 4.88 7.34
CA GLU A 597 9.94 4.96 6.65
C GLU A 597 9.51 3.60 6.13
N TYR A 598 8.30 3.18 6.51
CA TYR A 598 7.74 1.88 6.18
C TYR A 598 6.55 2.01 5.22
N ILE A 599 6.43 1.08 4.27
CA ILE A 599 5.30 0.98 3.35
C ILE A 599 4.62 -0.38 3.46
N ALA A 600 3.32 -0.45 3.16
CA ALA A 600 2.58 -1.70 3.04
C ALA A 600 1.42 -1.55 2.05
N VAL A 601 0.99 -2.67 1.47
CA VAL A 601 -0.28 -2.77 0.74
C VAL A 601 -1.19 -3.78 1.43
N HIS A 602 -2.48 -3.45 1.55
CA HIS A 602 -3.48 -4.33 2.16
C HIS A 602 -4.64 -4.54 1.18
N ALA A 603 -5.18 -5.76 1.11
CA ALA A 603 -6.30 -6.09 0.26
C ALA A 603 -7.45 -6.72 1.06
N PHE A 604 -8.65 -6.20 0.83
CA PHE A 604 -9.90 -6.61 1.46
C PHE A 604 -10.84 -7.12 0.35
N GLU A 605 -11.36 -8.34 0.46
CA GLU A 605 -12.28 -8.90 -0.55
C GLU A 605 -13.70 -8.39 -0.29
N ASP A 606 -14.38 -7.94 -1.35
CA ASP A 606 -15.76 -7.44 -1.30
C ASP A 606 -16.74 -8.63 -1.41
N ASP A 607 -17.58 -8.87 -0.41
CA ASP A 607 -18.52 -10.00 -0.40
C ASP A 607 -19.71 -9.78 -1.37
N GLN A 608 -19.68 -10.42 -2.56
CA GLN A 608 -20.79 -10.39 -3.53
C GLN A 608 -21.83 -11.53 -3.36
N ALA A 609 -21.60 -12.50 -2.47
CA ALA A 609 -22.47 -13.67 -2.34
C ALA A 609 -23.87 -13.38 -1.75
N ALA A 610 -24.11 -12.19 -1.19
CA ALA A 610 -25.39 -11.83 -0.59
C ALA A 610 -26.48 -11.40 -1.60
N SER A 611 -26.16 -11.18 -2.88
CA SER A 611 -27.11 -10.61 -3.85
C SER A 611 -27.71 -11.60 -4.87
N GLU A 612 -27.20 -12.83 -5.01
CA GLU A 612 -27.65 -13.75 -6.08
C GLU A 612 -28.53 -14.92 -5.62
N SER A 613 -28.51 -15.30 -4.34
CA SER A 613 -29.46 -16.30 -3.83
C SER A 613 -30.75 -15.62 -3.39
N GLY A 614 -31.73 -15.51 -4.28
CA GLY A 614 -33.12 -15.14 -3.95
C GLY A 614 -33.86 -16.14 -3.03
N GLN A 615 -33.15 -16.93 -2.23
CA GLN A 615 -33.70 -17.71 -1.14
C GLN A 615 -33.44 -16.94 0.16
N LEU A 616 -34.52 -16.67 0.89
CA LEU A 616 -34.49 -16.11 2.24
C LEU A 616 -33.63 -16.98 3.16
N ALA A 617 -32.33 -16.70 3.23
CA ALA A 617 -31.53 -16.92 4.42
C ALA A 617 -31.57 -15.61 5.22
N SER A 618 -31.71 -15.70 6.55
CA SER A 618 -31.94 -14.59 7.49
C SER A 618 -31.25 -13.26 7.13
N PRO A 619 -31.93 -12.11 7.26
CA PRO A 619 -31.38 -10.78 7.00
C PRO A 619 -30.30 -10.30 8.01
N SER A 620 -29.66 -11.22 8.73
CA SER A 620 -28.55 -10.93 9.63
C SER A 620 -27.21 -10.98 8.88
N ALA A 621 -26.67 -9.77 8.66
CA ALA A 621 -25.34 -9.45 8.15
C ALA A 621 -25.12 -9.65 6.63
N PRO A 622 -25.04 -8.55 5.85
CA PRO A 622 -24.24 -8.57 4.64
C PRO A 622 -22.83 -9.04 5.03
N GLY A 623 -22.37 -10.10 4.37
CA GLY A 623 -21.01 -10.60 4.49
C GLY A 623 -20.01 -9.46 4.36
N LEU A 624 -18.95 -9.58 5.13
CA LEU A 624 -18.14 -8.48 5.56
C LEU A 624 -16.72 -8.69 5.12
N TYR A 625 -16.15 -7.66 4.50
CA TYR A 625 -14.77 -7.48 4.08
C TYR A 625 -13.74 -8.02 5.08
N LYS A 626 -13.53 -9.34 5.10
CA LYS A 626 -12.40 -9.92 5.81
C LYS A 626 -11.16 -9.41 5.09
N ALA A 627 -10.27 -8.72 5.81
CA ALA A 627 -8.92 -8.43 5.33
C ALA A 627 -8.21 -9.77 5.08
N LYS A 628 -8.39 -10.33 3.88
CA LYS A 628 -7.94 -11.68 3.57
C LYS A 628 -6.43 -11.70 3.38
N HIS A 629 -5.85 -10.58 2.95
CA HIS A 629 -4.42 -10.45 2.63
C HIS A 629 -3.88 -9.09 3.11
N LYS A 630 -3.22 -9.08 4.28
CA LYS A 630 -2.49 -7.91 4.79
C LYS A 630 -1.00 -8.05 4.47
N GLY A 631 -0.43 -7.10 3.73
CA GLY A 631 1.03 -6.98 3.61
C GLY A 631 1.67 -6.58 4.93
N ALA A 632 2.91 -7.05 5.15
CA ALA A 632 3.76 -6.57 6.23
C ALA A 632 4.31 -5.19 5.89
N TYR A 633 4.55 -4.37 6.91
CA TYR A 633 5.26 -3.11 6.72
C TYR A 633 6.74 -3.40 6.50
N VAL A 634 7.28 -2.84 5.41
CA VAL A 634 8.69 -2.98 5.02
C VAL A 634 9.32 -1.60 4.91
N ASP A 635 10.57 -1.47 5.32
CA ASP A 635 11.42 -0.27 5.20
C ASP A 635 12.01 -0.09 3.80
N GLY A 636 12.06 -1.18 3.03
CA GLY A 636 12.45 -1.20 1.61
C GLY A 636 11.54 -0.41 0.68
N THR A 637 11.96 -0.27 -0.57
CA THR A 637 11.22 0.49 -1.60
C THR A 637 10.11 -0.33 -2.24
N HIS A 638 10.11 -1.66 -2.13
CA HIS A 638 9.14 -2.54 -2.77
C HIS A 638 8.41 -3.40 -1.74
N CYS A 639 7.10 -3.59 -1.91
CA CYS A 639 6.27 -4.48 -1.11
C CYS A 639 5.36 -5.28 -2.04
N LEU A 640 5.48 -6.61 -2.02
CA LEU A 640 4.66 -7.52 -2.81
C LEU A 640 3.63 -8.23 -1.93
N VAL A 641 2.36 -8.21 -2.34
CA VAL A 641 1.28 -8.99 -1.73
C VAL A 641 0.62 -9.88 -2.77
N ARG A 642 0.38 -11.13 -2.39
CA ARG A 642 -0.21 -12.16 -3.27
C ARG A 642 -1.60 -12.52 -2.75
N LEU A 643 -2.60 -12.44 -3.63
CA LEU A 643 -4.00 -12.75 -3.34
C LEU A 643 -4.35 -14.11 -3.94
N LYS A 644 -5.04 -14.93 -3.14
CA LYS A 644 -5.65 -16.18 -3.62
C LYS A 644 -7.16 -16.02 -3.67
N PRO A 645 -7.77 -15.98 -4.87
CA PRO A 645 -9.22 -16.06 -4.99
C PRO A 645 -9.72 -17.34 -4.29
N SER A 646 -10.67 -17.24 -3.36
CA SER A 646 -11.24 -18.41 -2.65
C SER A 646 -12.16 -19.21 -3.56
N GLU A 647 -11.95 -20.51 -3.74
CA GLU A 647 -12.88 -21.34 -4.51
C GLU A 647 -14.25 -21.42 -3.80
N HIS A 648 -15.34 -21.04 -4.46
CA HIS A 648 -16.70 -21.31 -3.98
C HIS A 648 -17.30 -22.46 -4.78
N SER A 649 -17.64 -23.55 -4.08
CA SER A 649 -18.21 -24.79 -4.61
C SER A 649 -19.71 -24.68 -4.96
N GLY A 650 -20.15 -23.52 -5.47
CA GLY A 650 -21.53 -23.30 -5.88
C GLY A 650 -21.78 -23.84 -7.29
N LYS A 651 -22.74 -24.76 -7.45
CA LYS A 651 -23.09 -25.44 -8.72
C LYS A 651 -23.74 -24.53 -9.80
N GLN A 652 -23.42 -23.24 -9.89
CA GLN A 652 -24.01 -22.36 -10.91
C GLN A 652 -22.96 -21.79 -11.88
N GLN A 653 -23.17 -22.08 -13.17
CA GLN A 653 -22.28 -21.77 -14.31
C GLN A 653 -22.36 -20.29 -14.75
N LYS A 654 -21.95 -19.33 -13.92
CA LYS A 654 -21.79 -17.91 -14.35
C LYS A 654 -20.39 -17.38 -14.04
N GLN A 655 -19.89 -16.50 -14.93
CA GLN A 655 -18.59 -15.82 -14.76
C GLN A 655 -18.56 -15.14 -13.39
N GLN A 656 -17.52 -15.42 -12.60
CA GLN A 656 -17.42 -14.88 -11.25
C GLN A 656 -16.56 -13.60 -11.29
N ARG A 657 -17.20 -12.43 -11.16
CA ARG A 657 -16.51 -11.16 -10.93
C ARG A 657 -16.25 -11.01 -9.43
N ARG A 658 -15.00 -10.77 -9.07
CA ARG A 658 -14.57 -10.45 -7.70
C ARG A 658 -14.15 -9.00 -7.63
N SER A 659 -14.27 -8.42 -6.45
CA SER A 659 -13.85 -7.06 -6.19
C SER A 659 -13.05 -7.01 -4.90
N PHE A 660 -12.00 -6.21 -4.88
CA PHE A 660 -11.13 -6.01 -3.74
C PHE A 660 -10.92 -4.52 -3.50
N THR A 661 -10.91 -4.11 -2.23
CA THR A 661 -10.44 -2.80 -1.80
C THR A 661 -8.97 -2.89 -1.44
N ILE A 662 -8.13 -2.09 -2.10
CA ILE A 662 -6.68 -2.02 -1.92
C ILE A 662 -6.32 -0.74 -1.17
N VAL A 663 -5.64 -0.87 -0.03
CA VAL A 663 -5.15 0.25 0.79
C VAL A 663 -3.64 0.34 0.64
N VAL A 664 -3.12 1.52 0.26
CA VAL A 664 -1.69 1.78 0.09
C VAL A 664 -1.18 2.64 1.23
N SER A 665 -0.45 2.04 2.18
CA SER A 665 -0.10 2.67 3.46
C SER A 665 1.37 3.05 3.55
N ARG A 666 1.65 4.21 4.16
CA ARG A 666 3.01 4.68 4.51
C ARG A 666 3.07 5.12 5.98
N ARG A 667 4.15 4.78 6.66
CA ARG A 667 4.43 5.15 8.07
C ARG A 667 5.85 5.66 8.21
N SER A 668 6.09 6.50 9.22
CA SER A 668 7.42 6.92 9.64
C SER A 668 7.59 6.59 11.12
N GLU A 669 8.81 6.28 11.52
CA GLU A 669 9.17 6.03 12.92
C GLU A 669 9.05 7.33 13.73
N GLY A 670 8.29 7.33 14.83
CA GLY A 670 8.06 8.50 15.67
C GLY A 670 6.78 9.28 15.39
N SER A 671 6.34 10.08 16.37
CA SER A 671 5.12 10.91 16.31
C SER A 671 5.33 12.23 15.56
N ALA A 672 6.42 12.37 14.80
CA ALA A 672 6.72 13.59 14.06
C ALA A 672 5.96 13.58 12.72
N PRO A 673 5.34 14.71 12.32
CA PRO A 673 4.61 14.78 11.06
C PRO A 673 5.54 14.54 9.87
N VAL A 674 5.11 13.64 8.98
CA VAL A 674 5.78 13.32 7.71
C VAL A 674 5.93 14.61 6.91
N SER A 675 7.17 15.02 6.64
CA SER A 675 7.46 16.40 6.21
C SER A 675 7.40 16.63 4.69
N LYS A 676 7.24 15.58 3.86
CA LYS A 676 7.23 15.70 2.39
C LYS A 676 6.29 14.70 1.70
N ASP A 677 5.69 15.16 0.61
CA ASP A 677 4.97 14.32 -0.35
C ASP A 677 5.92 13.26 -0.91
N VAL A 678 5.45 12.02 -1.01
CA VAL A 678 6.23 10.92 -1.61
C VAL A 678 5.38 10.22 -2.64
N ASN A 679 5.99 10.01 -3.80
CA ASN A 679 5.36 9.34 -4.92
C ASN A 679 5.51 7.82 -4.80
N TYR A 680 4.57 7.08 -5.38
CA TYR A 680 4.62 5.63 -5.45
C TYR A 680 3.99 5.11 -6.75
N THR A 681 4.23 3.84 -7.01
CA THR A 681 3.60 3.06 -8.07
C THR A 681 2.97 1.83 -7.48
N LEU A 682 1.70 1.56 -7.79
CA LEU A 682 1.03 0.30 -7.52
C LEU A 682 0.81 -0.42 -8.86
N SER A 683 1.42 -1.61 -9.00
CA SER A 683 1.25 -2.49 -10.15
C SER A 683 0.51 -3.75 -9.73
N VAL A 684 -0.53 -4.12 -10.47
CA VAL A 684 -1.30 -5.34 -10.28
C VAL A 684 -1.04 -6.27 -11.45
N PHE A 685 -0.75 -7.55 -11.18
CA PHE A 685 -0.52 -8.60 -12.17
C PHE A 685 -1.48 -9.76 -11.94
N SER A 686 -2.06 -10.28 -13.02
CA SER A 686 -3.07 -11.34 -12.97
C SER A 686 -3.14 -12.06 -14.31
N ARG A 687 -3.34 -13.38 -14.29
CA ARG A 687 -3.74 -14.12 -15.51
C ARG A 687 -5.18 -13.83 -15.92
N TYR A 688 -5.99 -13.31 -15.00
CA TYR A 688 -7.39 -12.97 -15.22
C TYR A 688 -7.56 -11.50 -15.59
N PRO A 689 -8.51 -11.17 -16.49
CA PRO A 689 -8.87 -9.79 -16.80
C PRO A 689 -9.22 -8.99 -15.55
N MET A 690 -8.72 -7.77 -15.46
CA MET A 690 -8.90 -6.92 -14.27
C MET A 690 -9.06 -5.43 -14.61
N GLU A 691 -9.70 -4.73 -13.69
CA GLU A 691 -9.96 -3.29 -13.75
C GLU A 691 -9.58 -2.67 -12.41
N LEU A 692 -8.69 -1.68 -12.43
CA LEU A 692 -8.34 -0.89 -11.25
C LEU A 692 -9.01 0.48 -11.37
N SER A 693 -9.77 0.85 -10.36
CA SER A 693 -10.38 2.18 -10.24
C SER A 693 -9.91 2.83 -8.95
N GLU A 694 -9.72 4.14 -8.97
CA GLU A 694 -9.49 4.89 -7.74
C GLU A 694 -10.80 4.87 -6.94
N LEU A 695 -10.74 4.37 -5.70
CA LEU A 695 -11.81 4.64 -4.75
C LEU A 695 -11.63 6.09 -4.33
N ARG A 696 -12.23 7.00 -5.08
CA ARG A 696 -12.31 8.42 -4.73
C ARG A 696 -13.14 8.55 -3.45
N THR A 697 -12.51 8.30 -2.31
CA THR A 697 -13.04 8.50 -0.96
C THR A 697 -12.98 9.99 -0.61
N ARG A 698 -13.54 10.85 -1.47
CA ARG A 698 -14.06 12.13 -1.04
C ARG A 698 -15.31 12.39 -1.84
N MET A 699 -16.43 11.86 -1.33
CA MET A 699 -17.71 12.39 -1.78
C MET A 699 -17.75 13.91 -1.49
N PRO A 700 -18.50 14.70 -2.26
CA PRO A 700 -18.50 16.17 -2.19
C PRO A 700 -18.59 16.76 -0.78
N TYR A 701 -19.27 16.06 0.14
CA TYR A 701 -19.38 16.41 1.54
C TYR A 701 -18.57 15.42 2.38
N CYS A 702 -17.68 15.94 3.22
CA CYS A 702 -16.84 15.15 4.11
C CYS A 702 -16.81 15.84 5.47
N GLU A 703 -17.21 15.11 6.51
CA GLU A 703 -17.15 15.53 7.90
C GLU A 703 -16.28 14.53 8.67
N THR A 704 -15.34 15.02 9.50
CA THR A 704 -14.53 14.15 10.35
C THR A 704 -14.74 14.55 11.80
N ILE A 705 -15.17 13.60 12.61
CA ILE A 705 -15.46 13.75 14.03
C ILE A 705 -14.35 13.06 14.81
N GLN A 706 -13.73 13.78 15.75
CA GLN A 706 -12.80 13.19 16.71
C GLN A 706 -13.60 12.72 17.93
N GLY A 707 -13.33 11.50 18.38
CA GLY A 707 -13.99 10.89 19.54
C GLY A 707 -13.04 9.99 20.32
N ALA A 708 -13.52 9.50 21.47
CA ALA A 708 -12.77 8.57 22.30
C ALA A 708 -13.68 7.56 23.00
N TRP A 709 -13.20 6.33 23.11
CA TRP A 709 -13.72 5.35 24.06
C TRP A 709 -13.07 5.60 25.42
N THR A 710 -13.89 5.93 26.41
CA THR A 710 -13.52 6.26 27.78
C THR A 710 -14.17 5.27 28.74
N ALA A 711 -13.86 5.36 30.03
CA ALA A 711 -14.53 4.55 31.06
C ALA A 711 -16.07 4.63 31.04
N ARG A 712 -16.65 5.71 30.49
CA ARG A 712 -18.12 5.88 30.36
C ARG A 712 -18.66 5.55 28.98
N THR A 713 -17.80 5.45 27.96
CA THR A 713 -18.21 5.29 26.55
C THR A 713 -17.71 4.01 25.90
N ALA A 714 -16.85 3.23 26.57
CA ALA A 714 -16.35 1.95 26.06
C ALA A 714 -17.38 0.82 26.26
N GLY A 715 -18.45 0.83 25.46
CA GLY A 715 -19.60 -0.05 25.60
C GLY A 715 -19.40 -1.48 25.11
N GLY A 716 -18.40 -1.73 24.27
CA GLY A 716 -18.13 -3.04 23.67
C GLY A 716 -19.15 -3.40 22.58
N ASN A 717 -19.29 -4.69 22.25
CA ASN A 717 -20.13 -5.13 21.14
C ASN A 717 -21.63 -5.24 21.48
N ALA A 718 -22.47 -5.39 20.43
CA ALA A 718 -23.93 -5.37 20.52
C ALA A 718 -24.57 -6.47 21.40
N THR A 719 -23.82 -7.51 21.77
CA THR A 719 -24.30 -8.56 22.68
C THR A 719 -24.19 -8.18 24.15
N LEU A 720 -23.51 -7.07 24.46
CA LEU A 720 -23.25 -6.61 25.83
C LEU A 720 -24.27 -5.55 26.27
N ALA A 721 -24.66 -5.58 27.55
CA ALA A 721 -25.57 -4.59 28.15
C ALA A 721 -25.04 -3.15 28.03
N SER A 722 -23.71 -3.01 28.04
CA SER A 722 -23.00 -1.75 27.93
C SER A 722 -22.94 -1.20 26.50
N PHE A 723 -23.41 -1.92 25.48
CA PHE A 723 -23.35 -1.48 24.08
C PHE A 723 -23.95 -0.08 23.88
N MET A 724 -25.05 0.21 24.59
CA MET A 724 -25.72 1.51 24.56
C MET A 724 -24.85 2.69 25.00
N CYS A 725 -23.76 2.43 25.73
CA CYS A 725 -22.82 3.45 26.18
C CYS A 725 -21.82 3.87 25.10
N ASN A 726 -21.70 3.11 24.00
CA ASN A 726 -20.81 3.48 22.89
C ASN A 726 -21.09 4.91 22.37
N PRO A 727 -20.08 5.61 21.83
CA PRO A 727 -20.29 6.85 21.10
C PRO A 727 -21.32 6.65 19.98
N GLN A 728 -22.34 7.51 19.97
CA GLN A 728 -23.42 7.48 18.97
C GLN A 728 -23.67 8.89 18.45
N TYR A 729 -23.99 8.98 17.16
CA TYR A 729 -24.19 10.23 16.45
C TYR A 729 -25.46 10.16 15.60
N ALA A 730 -26.31 11.18 15.65
CA ALA A 730 -27.46 11.28 14.78
C ALA A 730 -26.99 11.84 13.42
N LEU A 731 -27.18 11.03 12.37
CA LEU A 731 -26.93 11.39 10.98
C LEU A 731 -28.26 11.79 10.34
N VAL A 732 -28.40 13.06 9.96
CA VAL A 732 -29.60 13.61 9.30
C VAL A 732 -29.33 13.75 7.81
N VAL A 733 -30.09 13.00 7.02
CA VAL A 733 -30.07 13.01 5.56
C VAL A 733 -31.22 13.88 5.05
N PRO A 734 -30.95 15.00 4.34
CA PRO A 734 -31.99 15.86 3.83
C PRO A 734 -32.77 15.19 2.68
N PRO A 735 -33.99 15.66 2.39
CA PRO A 735 -34.72 15.25 1.19
C PRO A 735 -33.96 15.71 -0.08
N ALA A 736 -33.22 14.79 -0.70
CA ALA A 736 -32.52 15.04 -1.96
C ALA A 736 -33.45 14.77 -3.16
N GLY A 737 -33.31 15.56 -4.23
CA GLY A 737 -34.09 15.40 -5.45
C GLY A 737 -33.66 14.18 -6.26
N ALA A 738 -34.61 13.29 -6.60
CA ALA A 738 -34.58 12.15 -7.54
C ALA A 738 -33.41 11.13 -7.52
N GLY A 739 -32.19 11.48 -7.14
CA GLY A 739 -31.06 10.59 -6.93
C GLY A 739 -30.78 10.42 -5.44
N GLY A 740 -30.88 9.21 -4.91
CA GLY A 740 -30.65 8.98 -3.48
C GLY A 740 -29.20 9.20 -3.04
N LEU A 741 -29.00 9.26 -1.72
CA LEU A 741 -27.71 9.59 -1.13
C LEU A 741 -26.75 8.39 -1.19
N GLN A 742 -25.52 8.63 -1.68
CA GLN A 742 -24.41 7.73 -1.42
C GLN A 742 -23.68 8.21 -0.16
N LEU A 743 -23.35 7.27 0.72
CA LEU A 743 -22.69 7.50 1.99
C LEU A 743 -21.50 6.52 2.13
N GLN A 744 -20.38 7.01 2.63
CA GLN A 744 -19.25 6.21 3.09
C GLN A 744 -18.89 6.65 4.51
N VAL A 745 -18.65 5.69 5.40
CA VAL A 745 -18.24 5.94 6.78
C VAL A 745 -17.01 5.12 7.13
N MET A 746 -16.01 5.80 7.68
CA MET A 746 -14.72 5.24 8.08
C MET A 746 -14.46 5.56 9.55
N LEU A 747 -14.09 4.54 10.33
CA LEU A 747 -13.70 4.64 11.72
C LEU A 747 -12.24 4.18 11.86
N GLU A 748 -11.37 5.08 12.29
CA GLU A 748 -9.95 4.82 12.52
C GLU A 748 -9.61 4.98 14.00
N CYS A 749 -9.04 3.94 14.62
CA CYS A 749 -8.56 4.01 16.00
C CYS A 749 -7.06 4.34 16.04
N ALA A 750 -6.65 5.17 17.00
CA ALA A 750 -5.25 5.48 17.23
C ALA A 750 -4.44 4.23 17.62
N ASP A 751 -4.99 3.34 18.45
CA ASP A 751 -4.40 2.02 18.73
C ASP A 751 -4.90 0.99 17.70
N ARG A 752 -4.06 0.67 16.72
CA ARG A 752 -4.40 -0.29 15.67
C ARG A 752 -4.56 -1.73 16.16
N ARG A 753 -4.32 -2.05 17.43
CA ARG A 753 -4.64 -3.36 18.04
C ARG A 753 -6.08 -3.44 18.54
N MET A 754 -6.79 -2.32 18.66
CA MET A 754 -8.19 -2.34 19.08
C MET A 754 -9.08 -2.79 17.94
N ALA A 755 -9.91 -3.81 18.18
CA ALA A 755 -10.89 -4.28 17.22
C ALA A 755 -12.13 -3.36 17.27
N VAL A 756 -12.43 -2.69 16.15
CA VAL A 756 -13.46 -1.65 16.04
C VAL A 756 -14.49 -1.97 14.95
N GLN A 757 -15.69 -1.40 15.09
CA GLN A 757 -16.80 -1.54 14.15
C GLN A 757 -17.60 -0.23 14.12
N VAL A 758 -18.09 0.15 12.94
CA VAL A 758 -19.09 1.23 12.80
C VAL A 758 -20.41 0.68 12.23
N LEU A 759 -21.52 1.04 12.87
CA LEU A 759 -22.87 0.66 12.43
C LEU A 759 -23.70 1.91 12.16
N LEU A 760 -24.54 1.87 11.11
CA LEU A 760 -25.61 2.81 10.88
C LEU A 760 -26.94 2.07 11.10
N ALA A 761 -27.74 2.52 12.04
CA ALA A 761 -29.03 1.93 12.38
C ALA A 761 -30.16 2.95 12.29
N TYR A 762 -31.41 2.48 12.26
CA TYR A 762 -32.56 3.35 12.49
C TYR A 762 -32.49 3.95 13.91
N PRO A 763 -33.03 5.18 14.09
CA PRO A 763 -32.92 5.87 15.37
C PRO A 763 -33.74 5.14 16.43
N GLY A 764 -33.15 4.99 17.62
CA GLY A 764 -33.86 4.45 18.78
C GLY A 764 -34.95 5.40 19.27
N ALA A 765 -35.77 4.94 20.22
CA ALA A 765 -36.84 5.74 20.79
C ALA A 765 -36.33 7.00 21.52
N GLY A 766 -37.21 8.01 21.64
CA GLY A 766 -36.93 9.27 22.31
C GLY A 766 -35.80 10.09 21.68
N THR A 767 -34.59 10.01 22.25
CA THR A 767 -33.42 10.81 21.85
C THR A 767 -32.76 10.36 20.54
N GLY A 768 -33.18 9.23 19.98
CA GLY A 768 -32.52 8.57 18.84
C GLY A 768 -31.42 7.60 19.26
N ARG A 769 -31.04 7.55 20.54
CA ARG A 769 -30.01 6.63 21.06
C ARG A 769 -30.47 5.18 20.93
N VAL A 770 -29.65 4.36 20.29
CA VAL A 770 -29.87 2.92 20.13
C VAL A 770 -29.36 2.22 21.39
N THR A 771 -30.25 1.50 22.08
CA THR A 771 -29.93 0.79 23.33
C THR A 771 -29.69 -0.70 23.12
N HIS A 772 -30.35 -1.28 22.13
CA HIS A 772 -30.22 -2.66 21.68
C HIS A 772 -30.50 -2.69 20.16
N LEU A 773 -30.08 -3.76 19.50
CA LEU A 773 -30.31 -3.96 18.07
C LEU A 773 -31.11 -5.24 17.86
N THR A 774 -32.13 -5.17 17.01
CA THR A 774 -32.92 -6.32 16.54
C THR A 774 -32.72 -6.52 15.04
N GLU A 775 -33.23 -7.63 14.52
CA GLU A 775 -33.13 -7.95 13.10
C GLU A 775 -33.90 -6.91 12.27
N GLY A 776 -33.20 -6.25 11.34
CA GLY A 776 -33.75 -5.19 10.49
C GLY A 776 -33.44 -3.76 10.94
N ASP A 777 -32.90 -3.55 12.15
CA ASP A 777 -32.57 -2.19 12.65
C ASP A 777 -31.33 -1.58 11.97
N VAL A 778 -30.41 -2.44 11.50
CA VAL A 778 -29.14 -2.01 10.90
C VAL A 778 -29.32 -1.72 9.41
N VAL A 779 -29.04 -0.47 9.03
CA VAL A 779 -29.12 0.05 7.66
C VAL A 779 -27.82 -0.16 6.89
N LEU A 780 -26.68 0.08 7.55
CA LEU A 780 -25.35 -0.12 6.98
C LEU A 780 -24.40 -0.64 8.06
N SER A 781 -23.62 -1.68 7.73
CA SER A 781 -22.65 -2.25 8.65
C SER A 781 -21.24 -2.17 8.09
N SER A 782 -20.38 -1.51 8.86
CA SER A 782 -19.13 -2.04 9.34
C SER A 782 -18.65 -3.37 8.81
N GLY A 783 -19.02 -4.36 9.60
CA GLY A 783 -18.01 -5.12 10.31
C GLY A 783 -18.43 -6.43 10.96
N MET A 784 -17.66 -7.50 10.78
CA MET A 784 -16.97 -8.06 11.93
C MET A 784 -16.02 -6.98 12.47
N TYR A 785 -15.65 -7.08 13.74
CA TYR A 785 -14.70 -6.14 14.32
C TYR A 785 -13.33 -6.28 13.65
N HIS A 786 -12.75 -5.15 13.24
CA HIS A 786 -11.46 -5.10 12.57
C HIS A 786 -10.46 -4.25 13.35
N HIS A 787 -9.21 -4.71 13.41
CA HIS A 787 -8.15 -4.03 14.16
C HIS A 787 -7.76 -2.69 13.52
N GLY A 788 -8.02 -1.60 14.25
CA GLY A 788 -7.59 -0.24 13.93
C GLY A 788 -8.40 0.52 12.88
N LEU A 789 -9.17 -0.16 12.03
CA LEU A 789 -9.90 0.44 10.91
C LEU A 789 -11.21 -0.32 10.64
N ALA A 790 -12.29 0.42 10.45
CA ALA A 790 -13.60 -0.06 10.04
C ALA A 790 -14.17 0.84 8.93
N LEU A 791 -14.72 0.26 7.87
CA LEU A 791 -15.21 0.99 6.69
C LEU A 791 -16.52 0.39 6.19
N CYS A 792 -17.51 1.24 5.88
CA CYS A 792 -18.74 0.82 5.19
C CYS A 792 -19.21 1.89 4.19
N SER A 793 -19.89 1.45 3.12
CA SER A 793 -20.39 2.36 2.08
C SER A 793 -21.67 1.85 1.41
N THR A 794 -22.51 2.76 0.95
CA THR A 794 -23.65 2.44 0.08
C THR A 794 -23.16 2.11 -1.34
N SER A 795 -23.57 0.98 -1.90
CA SER A 795 -23.16 0.56 -3.26
C SER A 795 -24.00 1.23 -4.34
N SER A 796 -23.34 1.86 -5.33
CA SER A 796 -23.95 2.21 -6.61
C SER A 796 -23.82 1.02 -7.56
N SER A 797 -24.86 0.19 -7.67
CA SER A 797 -24.98 -0.70 -8.82
C SER A 797 -26.15 -0.21 -9.67
N SER A 798 -25.88 0.04 -10.94
CA SER A 798 -26.87 0.29 -12.00
C SER A 798 -27.73 -0.96 -12.32
N GLY A 799 -27.64 -2.02 -11.50
CA GLY A 799 -28.47 -3.21 -11.55
C GLY A 799 -29.08 -3.50 -10.18
N GLY A 800 -30.28 -2.96 -9.94
CA GLY A 800 -31.35 -3.53 -9.10
C GLY A 800 -31.16 -3.83 -7.61
N GLY A 801 -29.97 -3.76 -7.01
CA GLY A 801 -29.74 -4.30 -5.65
C GLY A 801 -28.99 -3.41 -4.65
N GLY A 802 -28.56 -2.21 -5.02
CA GLY A 802 -27.81 -1.33 -4.11
C GLY A 802 -28.68 -0.65 -3.05
N ILE A 803 -28.21 -0.59 -1.79
CA ILE A 803 -28.86 0.17 -0.72
C ILE A 803 -28.74 1.67 -1.03
N VAL A 804 -29.85 2.28 -1.43
CA VAL A 804 -29.98 3.73 -1.58
C VAL A 804 -30.47 4.30 -0.26
N LEU A 805 -29.68 5.16 0.39
CA LEU A 805 -30.06 5.74 1.68
C LEU A 805 -31.16 6.79 1.45
N LYS A 806 -32.34 6.54 2.06
CA LYS A 806 -33.49 7.45 1.98
C LYS A 806 -33.30 8.65 2.90
N ALA A 807 -33.97 9.76 2.59
CA ALA A 807 -34.04 10.91 3.48
C ALA A 807 -34.62 10.52 4.85
N GLY A 808 -34.04 11.03 5.92
CA GLY A 808 -34.39 10.63 7.28
C GLY A 808 -33.27 10.86 8.28
N THR A 809 -33.54 10.51 9.54
CA THR A 809 -32.54 10.50 10.62
C THR A 809 -32.13 9.07 10.90
N TYR A 810 -30.83 8.85 11.08
CA TYR A 810 -30.21 7.56 11.41
C TYR A 810 -29.26 7.73 12.59
N THR A 811 -28.87 6.62 13.20
CA THR A 811 -27.92 6.60 14.32
C THR A 811 -26.66 5.86 13.93
N LEU A 812 -25.53 6.57 13.95
CA LEU A 812 -24.21 6.06 13.69
C LEU A 812 -23.53 5.68 15.01
N ILE A 813 -23.05 4.45 15.13
CA ILE A 813 -22.54 3.86 16.36
C ILE A 813 -21.09 3.44 16.13
N ALA A 814 -20.14 3.96 16.92
CA ALA A 814 -18.74 3.55 16.90
C ALA A 814 -18.45 2.66 18.12
N SER A 815 -18.06 1.40 17.91
CA SER A 815 -17.91 0.42 19.00
C SER A 815 -16.60 -0.36 18.93
N THR A 816 -16.16 -0.84 20.09
CA THR A 816 -15.07 -1.81 20.26
C THR A 816 -15.62 -3.22 20.44
N PHE A 817 -14.80 -4.25 20.22
CA PHE A 817 -15.24 -5.63 20.43
C PHE A 817 -15.51 -5.93 21.91
N GLU A 818 -14.54 -5.61 22.78
CA GLU A 818 -14.64 -5.76 24.23
C GLU A 818 -15.08 -4.44 24.88
N ALA A 819 -15.86 -4.53 25.96
CA ALA A 819 -16.21 -3.38 26.79
C ALA A 819 -14.99 -2.94 27.63
N GLY A 820 -14.93 -1.66 27.99
CA GLY A 820 -13.83 -1.10 28.78
C GLY A 820 -12.53 -0.84 28.02
N MET A 821 -12.48 -1.09 26.70
CA MET A 821 -11.35 -0.74 25.86
C MET A 821 -11.29 0.78 25.62
N HIS A 822 -10.19 1.43 26.03
CA HIS A 822 -10.03 2.88 25.93
C HIS A 822 -9.11 3.26 24.77
N GLY A 823 -9.46 4.33 24.04
CA GLY A 823 -8.63 4.85 22.96
C GLY A 823 -9.32 5.93 22.15
N ASP A 824 -8.52 6.76 21.49
CA ASP A 824 -8.99 7.80 20.59
C ASP A 824 -9.34 7.23 19.21
N PHE A 825 -10.29 7.86 18.54
CA PHE A 825 -10.67 7.52 17.18
C PHE A 825 -11.07 8.74 16.34
N ALA A 826 -10.91 8.60 15.04
CA ALA A 826 -11.45 9.51 14.04
C ALA A 826 -12.59 8.80 13.28
N LEU A 827 -13.76 9.43 13.24
CA LEU A 827 -14.93 8.97 12.51
C LEU A 827 -15.16 9.91 11.32
N ARG A 828 -14.84 9.45 10.11
CA ARG A 828 -15.04 10.20 8.87
C ARG A 828 -16.30 9.75 8.15
N ILE A 829 -17.10 10.72 7.72
CA ILE A 829 -18.38 10.53 7.07
C ILE A 829 -18.34 11.31 5.76
N GLU A 830 -18.59 10.62 4.66
CA GLU A 830 -18.57 11.18 3.32
C GLU A 830 -19.89 10.92 2.61
N ALA A 831 -20.42 11.93 1.92
CA ALA A 831 -21.74 11.90 1.32
C ALA A 831 -21.82 12.66 -0.02
N THR A 832 -22.69 12.23 -0.94
CA THR A 832 -22.93 12.92 -2.22
C THR A 832 -23.73 14.21 -2.11
N SER A 833 -24.45 14.40 -0.99
CA SER A 833 -25.15 15.64 -0.65
C SER A 833 -24.89 16.01 0.82
N PRO A 834 -25.18 17.24 1.27
CA PRO A 834 -24.88 17.66 2.63
C PRO A 834 -25.64 16.79 3.64
N VAL A 835 -24.93 16.27 4.62
CA VAL A 835 -25.50 15.57 5.78
C VAL A 835 -25.16 16.35 7.04
N SER A 836 -26.01 16.25 8.07
CA SER A 836 -25.71 16.82 9.38
C SER A 836 -25.45 15.71 10.38
N VAL A 837 -24.34 15.80 11.10
CA VAL A 837 -23.98 14.84 12.14
C VAL A 837 -23.92 15.55 13.47
N ARG A 838 -24.56 14.98 14.50
CA ARG A 838 -24.54 15.52 15.87
C ARG A 838 -24.37 14.41 16.89
N PRO A 839 -23.56 14.59 17.95
CA PRO A 839 -23.44 13.59 19.00
C PRO A 839 -24.79 13.39 19.69
N ILE A 840 -25.15 12.13 19.93
CA ILE A 840 -26.30 11.78 20.78
C ILE A 840 -25.77 11.74 22.22
N PRO A 841 -26.28 12.55 23.15
CA PRO A 841 -25.81 12.53 24.53
C PRO A 841 -25.98 11.16 25.20
N GLN A 842 -25.17 10.89 26.22
CA GLN A 842 -25.37 9.72 27.09
C GLN A 842 -26.72 9.83 27.83
N GLU A 843 -27.25 8.67 28.23
CA GLU A 843 -28.43 8.64 29.10
C GLU A 843 -28.14 9.41 30.40
N GLY A 844 -29.05 10.32 30.77
CA GLY A 844 -28.85 11.19 31.93
C GLY A 844 -27.77 12.27 31.79
N ALA A 845 -27.25 12.55 30.58
CA ALA A 845 -26.27 13.62 30.38
C ALA A 845 -26.81 14.97 30.91
N GLY A 846 -26.01 15.62 31.78
CA GLY A 846 -26.38 16.87 32.45
C GLY A 846 -27.33 16.73 33.66
N MET A 847 -27.66 15.50 34.06
CA MET A 847 -28.55 15.21 35.19
C MET A 847 -27.75 14.66 36.39
N PHE A 848 -28.32 14.77 37.59
CA PHE A 848 -27.78 14.11 38.79
C PHE A 848 -28.02 12.62 38.70
N HIS A 849 -27.01 11.82 39.03
CA HIS A 849 -27.04 10.36 38.91
C HIS A 849 -26.98 9.69 40.30
N ARG A 850 -27.84 8.69 40.52
CA ARG A 850 -27.83 7.78 41.67
C ARG A 850 -27.95 6.35 41.17
N ARG A 851 -27.03 5.48 41.57
CA ARG A 851 -27.15 4.02 41.36
C ARG A 851 -27.79 3.39 42.58
N LEU A 852 -28.90 2.68 42.39
CA LEU A 852 -29.68 2.03 43.44
C LEU A 852 -29.59 0.51 43.25
N ALA A 853 -28.73 -0.16 44.01
CA ALA A 853 -28.58 -1.61 43.94
C ALA A 853 -29.61 -2.32 44.86
N ALA A 854 -30.21 -3.40 44.37
CA ALA A 854 -31.15 -4.23 45.12
C ALA A 854 -31.18 -5.66 44.54
N GLU A 855 -31.99 -6.51 45.16
CA GLU A 855 -32.22 -7.88 44.74
C GLU A 855 -33.68 -8.27 44.96
N TRP A 856 -34.22 -9.05 44.03
CA TRP A 856 -35.48 -9.77 44.25
C TRP A 856 -35.17 -11.11 44.92
N LYS A 857 -35.79 -11.36 46.07
CA LYS A 857 -35.67 -12.58 46.87
C LYS A 857 -37.00 -13.29 46.95
N ARG A 858 -36.96 -14.61 46.74
CA ARG A 858 -38.09 -15.50 46.89
C ARG A 858 -38.67 -15.38 48.30
N ALA A 859 -40.00 -15.35 48.40
CA ALA A 859 -40.79 -15.23 49.62
C ALA A 859 -40.54 -13.96 50.47
N VAL A 860 -39.77 -12.99 49.96
CA VAL A 860 -39.46 -11.74 50.67
C VAL A 860 -40.04 -10.54 49.93
N ASN A 861 -39.55 -10.27 48.73
CA ASN A 861 -39.88 -9.05 47.97
C ASN A 861 -39.99 -9.30 46.44
N ALA A 862 -39.95 -10.54 45.98
CA ALA A 862 -40.18 -10.90 44.58
C ALA A 862 -41.69 -11.02 44.26
N CYS A 863 -42.45 -9.93 44.36
CA CYS A 863 -43.91 -9.97 44.34
C CYS A 863 -44.54 -10.03 42.93
N GLY A 864 -43.74 -9.95 41.86
CA GLY A 864 -44.24 -10.09 40.49
C GLY A 864 -44.91 -8.82 39.94
N SER A 865 -45.73 -8.97 38.91
CA SER A 865 -46.36 -7.87 38.18
C SER A 865 -47.57 -7.24 38.90
N PRO A 866 -48.14 -6.12 38.41
CA PRO A 866 -49.36 -5.53 39.00
C PRO A 866 -50.56 -6.49 39.06
N ALA A 867 -50.56 -7.56 38.28
CA ALA A 867 -51.58 -8.61 38.34
C ALA A 867 -51.46 -9.51 39.59
N ASN A 868 -50.33 -9.47 40.28
CA ASN A 868 -50.04 -10.28 41.46
C ASN A 868 -50.43 -9.55 42.75
N LYS A 869 -50.94 -10.29 43.75
CA LYS A 869 -51.23 -9.73 45.06
C LYS A 869 -49.92 -9.27 45.71
N GLY A 870 -49.86 -8.01 46.17
CA GLY A 870 -48.69 -7.48 46.86
C GLY A 870 -47.64 -6.83 45.95
N TYR A 871 -47.99 -6.36 44.75
CA TYR A 871 -47.08 -5.66 43.82
C TYR A 871 -46.17 -4.59 44.48
N PHE A 872 -46.70 -3.79 45.41
CA PHE A 872 -45.92 -2.77 46.12
C PHE A 872 -44.95 -3.31 47.18
N GLY A 873 -44.89 -4.64 47.37
CA GLY A 873 -43.84 -5.33 48.12
C GLY A 873 -42.57 -5.59 47.31
N ASN A 874 -42.59 -5.30 46.00
CA ASN A 874 -41.37 -5.27 45.20
C ASN A 874 -40.40 -4.17 45.68
N PRO A 875 -39.07 -4.33 45.48
CA PRO A 875 -38.10 -3.30 45.81
C PRO A 875 -38.49 -1.94 45.24
N SER A 876 -38.55 -0.93 46.11
CA SER A 876 -38.99 0.40 45.73
C SER A 876 -38.24 1.51 46.45
N TRP A 877 -38.19 2.66 45.80
CA TRP A 877 -37.47 3.84 46.28
C TRP A 877 -38.36 5.07 46.21
N ARG A 878 -38.38 5.84 47.29
CA ARG A 878 -39.11 7.10 47.39
C ARG A 878 -38.16 8.29 47.22
N PHE A 879 -38.57 9.28 46.44
CA PHE A 879 -37.90 10.57 46.33
C PHE A 879 -38.92 11.70 46.13
N SER A 880 -38.55 12.92 46.49
CA SER A 880 -39.42 14.09 46.35
C SER A 880 -38.77 15.13 45.44
N LEU A 881 -39.60 15.77 44.62
CA LEU A 881 -39.24 16.89 43.75
C LEU A 881 -39.82 18.18 44.33
N ASP A 882 -38.96 19.17 44.56
CA ASP A 882 -39.32 20.51 45.05
C ASP A 882 -39.93 21.39 43.95
N ARG A 883 -39.61 21.09 42.69
CA ARG A 883 -40.08 21.78 41.49
C ARG A 883 -40.22 20.80 40.33
N PRO A 884 -40.97 21.17 39.27
CA PRO A 884 -41.06 20.33 38.08
C PRO A 884 -39.68 20.01 37.49
N ALA A 885 -39.42 18.73 37.24
CA ALA A 885 -38.11 18.24 36.81
C ALA A 885 -38.23 17.04 35.85
N GLU A 886 -37.22 16.87 35.01
CA GLU A 886 -37.09 15.67 34.16
C GLU A 886 -36.45 14.53 34.95
N VAL A 887 -36.99 13.33 34.74
CA VAL A 887 -36.48 12.08 35.33
C VAL A 887 -36.29 11.05 34.22
N VAL A 888 -35.20 10.29 34.31
CA VAL A 888 -34.91 9.10 33.50
C VAL A 888 -34.46 8.01 34.47
N ALA A 889 -34.93 6.78 34.29
CA ALA A 889 -34.51 5.67 35.15
C ALA A 889 -34.35 4.39 34.34
N ARG A 890 -33.28 3.63 34.60
CA ARG A 890 -33.03 2.35 33.93
C ARG A 890 -32.74 1.24 34.93
N LEU A 891 -33.49 0.17 34.83
CA LEU A 891 -33.33 -1.07 35.58
C LEU A 891 -32.44 -2.04 34.80
N LYS A 892 -31.31 -2.46 35.39
CA LYS A 892 -30.35 -3.42 34.81
C LYS A 892 -30.20 -4.63 35.73
N VAL A 893 -30.29 -5.83 35.18
CA VAL A 893 -30.06 -7.07 35.93
C VAL A 893 -28.56 -7.39 35.92
N ASP A 894 -27.95 -7.46 37.10
CA ASP A 894 -26.51 -7.59 37.31
C ASP A 894 -26.08 -9.07 37.29
N SER A 895 -26.81 -9.95 37.96
CA SER A 895 -26.57 -11.40 37.94
C SER A 895 -27.86 -12.20 38.19
N VAL A 896 -28.04 -13.31 37.47
CA VAL A 896 -29.13 -14.27 37.74
C VAL A 896 -28.58 -15.34 38.67
N ARG A 897 -29.00 -15.33 39.94
CA ARG A 897 -28.56 -16.29 40.96
C ARG A 897 -29.48 -17.52 40.97
N SER A 898 -29.43 -18.39 39.96
CA SER A 898 -29.91 -19.78 40.04
C SER A 898 -29.56 -20.58 38.77
N GLY A 899 -29.76 -21.91 38.78
CA GLY A 899 -29.50 -22.83 37.67
C GLY A 899 -30.42 -22.68 36.44
N ASP A 900 -31.29 -21.68 36.41
CA ASP A 900 -32.10 -21.32 35.24
C ASP A 900 -31.35 -20.31 34.35
N SER A 901 -31.12 -20.67 33.08
CA SER A 901 -30.33 -19.88 32.12
C SER A 901 -31.08 -18.69 31.50
N VAL A 902 -32.27 -18.34 31.99
CA VAL A 902 -33.18 -17.37 31.36
C VAL A 902 -33.21 -16.06 32.14
N ARG A 903 -32.96 -14.93 31.46
CA ARG A 903 -33.06 -13.59 32.08
C ARG A 903 -34.50 -13.30 32.52
N PRO A 904 -34.70 -12.68 33.68
CA PRO A 904 -36.05 -12.33 34.12
C PRO A 904 -36.63 -11.22 33.23
N TYR A 905 -37.92 -11.35 32.90
CA TYR A 905 -38.69 -10.26 32.31
C TYR A 905 -38.94 -9.21 33.39
N VAL A 906 -38.41 -8.01 33.20
CA VAL A 906 -38.41 -6.92 34.18
C VAL A 906 -39.18 -5.69 33.71
N ASN A 907 -39.68 -4.91 34.66
CA ASN A 907 -40.34 -3.62 34.44
C ASN A 907 -39.97 -2.64 35.56
N LEU A 908 -39.88 -1.37 35.20
CA LEU A 908 -39.70 -0.26 36.13
C LEU A 908 -40.90 0.69 36.01
N ALA A 909 -41.59 0.95 37.12
CA ALA A 909 -42.76 1.82 37.16
C ALA A 909 -42.60 2.91 38.22
N LEU A 910 -43.11 4.10 37.91
CA LEU A 910 -43.06 5.28 38.76
C LEU A 910 -44.47 5.71 39.15
N PHE A 911 -44.70 5.86 40.45
CA PHE A 911 -45.99 6.23 41.03
C PHE A 911 -45.90 7.57 41.75
N SER A 912 -46.94 8.40 41.63
CA SER A 912 -47.12 9.59 42.47
C SER A 912 -47.89 9.21 43.73
N GLU A 913 -47.37 9.61 44.90
CA GLU A 913 -48.04 9.42 46.20
C GLU A 913 -49.06 10.54 46.49
N ASP A 914 -48.91 11.71 45.86
CA ASP A 914 -49.74 12.90 46.12
C ASP A 914 -51.03 12.98 45.28
N ALA A 915 -51.15 12.15 44.24
CA ALA A 915 -52.27 12.20 43.27
C ALA A 915 -53.48 11.32 43.64
N GLY A 916 -53.46 10.66 44.80
CA GLY A 916 -54.59 9.87 45.31
C GLY A 916 -55.68 10.79 45.84
N GLY A 917 -56.85 10.80 45.20
CA GLY A 917 -58.01 11.57 45.66
C GLY A 917 -58.39 11.24 47.11
N VAL A 918 -58.87 12.26 47.83
CA VAL A 918 -59.32 12.17 49.22
C VAL A 918 -60.26 10.96 49.40
N GLY A 919 -59.79 9.93 50.12
CA GLY A 919 -60.56 8.72 50.43
C GLY A 919 -60.00 7.39 49.90
N SER A 920 -59.03 7.40 48.98
CA SER A 920 -58.24 6.21 48.61
C SER A 920 -56.78 6.59 48.75
N GLY A 921 -56.02 5.95 49.65
CA GLY A 921 -54.57 6.12 49.79
C GLY A 921 -53.79 5.55 48.59
N GLY A 922 -54.20 5.91 47.38
CA GLY A 922 -53.87 5.27 46.12
C GLY A 922 -52.71 5.95 45.42
N MET A 923 -51.61 5.20 45.28
CA MET A 923 -50.53 5.49 44.34
C MET A 923 -51.06 5.48 42.92
N ARG A 924 -50.74 6.51 42.12
CA ARG A 924 -51.08 6.57 40.69
C ARG A 924 -49.82 6.41 39.84
N GLU A 925 -49.82 5.46 38.91
CA GLU A 925 -48.73 5.32 37.94
C GLU A 925 -48.66 6.57 37.05
N VAL A 926 -47.49 7.21 37.01
CA VAL A 926 -47.22 8.41 36.21
C VAL A 926 -46.27 8.13 35.04
N ALA A 927 -45.47 7.07 35.12
CA ALA A 927 -44.61 6.60 34.04
C ALA A 927 -44.23 5.13 34.28
N SER A 928 -43.95 4.39 33.21
CA SER A 928 -43.34 3.06 33.30
C SER A 928 -42.47 2.77 32.10
N SER A 929 -41.65 1.73 32.20
CA SER A 929 -40.79 1.26 31.12
C SER A 929 -41.54 0.51 30.00
N GLY A 930 -42.88 0.52 30.02
CA GLY A 930 -43.73 -0.21 29.08
C GLY A 930 -43.87 -1.69 29.44
N SER A 931 -43.95 -2.56 28.44
CA SER A 931 -44.07 -4.01 28.63
C SER A 931 -42.89 -4.60 29.40
N TYR A 932 -43.12 -5.70 30.10
CA TYR A 932 -42.03 -6.47 30.70
C TYR A 932 -41.07 -6.97 29.62
N THR A 933 -39.76 -6.84 29.86
CA THR A 933 -38.72 -7.12 28.86
C THR A 933 -37.55 -7.87 29.46
N ASP A 934 -36.91 -8.72 28.67
CA ASP A 934 -35.69 -9.47 28.98
C ASP A 934 -34.45 -8.90 28.25
N LEU A 935 -34.57 -7.70 27.68
CA LEU A 935 -33.48 -7.03 26.97
C LEU A 935 -32.22 -6.91 27.82
N ILE A 936 -31.07 -7.16 27.20
CA ILE A 936 -29.76 -7.16 27.86
C ILE A 936 -29.42 -5.77 28.44
N CYS A 937 -29.87 -4.68 27.79
CA CYS A 937 -29.71 -3.32 28.26
C CYS A 937 -30.72 -2.90 29.34
N GLY A 938 -31.62 -3.81 29.74
CA GLY A 938 -32.61 -3.60 30.79
C GLY A 938 -33.83 -2.77 30.37
N ALA A 939 -34.70 -2.49 31.34
CA ALA A 939 -35.92 -1.73 31.14
C ALA A 939 -35.72 -0.26 31.53
N ALA A 940 -36.24 0.69 30.74
CA ALA A 940 -36.04 2.11 30.99
C ALA A 940 -37.34 2.91 30.96
N ILE A 941 -37.51 3.76 31.96
CA ILE A 941 -38.45 4.88 31.91
C ILE A 941 -37.78 5.97 31.10
N GLU A 942 -38.31 6.23 29.91
CA GLU A 942 -37.85 7.33 29.06
C GLU A 942 -38.05 8.69 29.74
N ARG A 943 -37.42 9.72 29.17
CA ARG A 943 -37.41 11.07 29.74
C ARG A 943 -38.84 11.58 29.96
N VAL A 944 -39.24 11.66 31.22
CA VAL A 944 -40.56 12.12 31.66
C VAL A 944 -40.43 13.41 32.47
N LYS A 945 -41.33 14.36 32.22
CA LYS A 945 -41.47 15.58 33.02
C LYS A 945 -42.46 15.32 34.15
N LEU A 946 -42.00 15.52 35.38
CA LEU A 946 -42.80 15.34 36.59
C LEU A 946 -43.05 16.71 37.24
N HIS A 947 -44.15 16.82 37.97
CA HIS A 947 -44.46 18.00 38.79
C HIS A 947 -43.72 17.93 40.14
N ALA A 948 -43.80 18.99 40.93
CA ALA A 948 -43.37 18.91 42.33
C ALA A 948 -44.26 17.92 43.07
N GLY A 949 -43.66 17.08 43.93
CA GLY A 949 -44.38 16.03 44.65
C GLY A 949 -43.49 14.86 45.04
N THR A 950 -44.08 13.88 45.70
CA THR A 950 -43.43 12.66 46.18
C THR A 950 -43.74 11.49 45.25
N TYR A 951 -42.68 10.80 44.84
CA TYR A 951 -42.74 9.72 43.87
C TYR A 951 -42.10 8.45 44.43
N ARG A 952 -42.68 7.30 44.04
CA ARG A 952 -42.17 5.96 44.35
C ARG A 952 -41.84 5.21 43.07
N LEU A 953 -40.58 4.83 42.93
CA LEU A 953 -40.06 4.03 41.82
C LEU A 953 -40.03 2.56 42.24
N VAL A 954 -40.71 1.68 41.51
CA VAL A 954 -40.89 0.26 41.83
C VAL A 954 -40.27 -0.59 40.71
N ALA A 955 -39.35 -1.48 41.07
CA ALA A 955 -38.73 -2.43 40.15
C ALA A 955 -39.34 -3.82 40.34
N SER A 956 -39.87 -4.43 39.28
CA SER A 956 -40.63 -5.68 39.37
C SER A 956 -40.27 -6.68 38.27
N THR A 957 -40.53 -7.95 38.54
CA THR A 957 -40.47 -9.06 37.57
C THR A 957 -41.87 -9.42 37.08
N TYR A 958 -42.00 -10.05 35.90
CA TYR A 958 -43.30 -10.43 35.36
C TYR A 958 -44.00 -11.49 36.24
N LYS A 959 -43.24 -12.54 36.61
CA LYS A 959 -43.70 -13.58 37.53
C LYS A 959 -43.21 -13.28 38.95
N PRO A 960 -43.99 -13.63 39.99
CA PRO A 960 -43.52 -13.60 41.38
C PRO A 960 -42.46 -14.69 41.59
N GLU A 961 -41.75 -14.62 42.71
CA GLU A 961 -40.75 -15.60 43.17
C GLU A 961 -39.50 -15.73 42.28
N VAL A 962 -39.29 -14.76 41.37
CA VAL A 962 -38.11 -14.68 40.49
C VAL A 962 -36.98 -13.97 41.22
N GLU A 963 -35.81 -14.61 41.26
CA GLU A 963 -34.63 -14.10 41.97
C GLU A 963 -33.57 -13.56 41.01
N ALA A 964 -33.13 -12.31 41.25
CA ALA A 964 -31.99 -11.73 40.55
C ALA A 964 -31.46 -10.52 41.32
N GLU A 965 -30.15 -10.27 41.17
CA GLU A 965 -29.54 -9.01 41.57
C GLU A 965 -29.69 -7.99 40.45
N PHE A 966 -29.92 -6.74 40.81
CA PHE A 966 -30.12 -5.68 39.84
C PHE A 966 -29.71 -4.32 40.39
N SER A 967 -29.57 -3.36 39.49
CA SER A 967 -29.40 -1.97 39.84
C SER A 967 -30.29 -1.06 39.00
N VAL A 968 -30.75 0.02 39.62
CA VAL A 968 -31.48 1.10 38.96
C VAL A 968 -30.59 2.32 38.85
N GLU A 969 -30.33 2.74 37.62
CA GLU A 969 -29.66 4.00 37.32
C GLU A 969 -30.72 5.11 37.26
N LEU A 970 -30.82 5.91 38.32
CA LEU A 970 -31.76 7.02 38.42
C LEU A 970 -31.06 8.34 38.06
N TYR A 971 -31.63 9.06 37.11
CA TYR A 971 -31.17 10.37 36.68
C TYR A 971 -32.27 11.42 36.89
N THR A 972 -31.94 12.50 37.59
CA THR A 972 -32.87 13.59 37.88
C THR A 972 -32.28 14.95 37.51
N ALA A 973 -33.06 15.83 36.90
CA ALA A 973 -32.58 17.18 36.52
C ALA A 973 -32.28 18.07 37.74
N VAL A 974 -32.84 17.71 38.90
CA VAL A 974 -32.58 18.35 40.20
C VAL A 974 -31.98 17.32 41.16
N LYS A 975 -31.22 17.77 42.16
CA LYS A 975 -30.70 16.87 43.19
C LYS A 975 -31.86 16.36 44.04
N VAL A 976 -31.94 15.03 44.21
CA VAL A 976 -32.94 14.39 45.06
C VAL A 976 -32.28 13.48 46.10
N ASP A 977 -32.92 13.39 47.26
CA ASP A 977 -32.61 12.38 48.26
C ASP A 977 -33.56 11.20 48.08
N VAL A 978 -32.97 10.00 48.00
CA VAL A 978 -33.66 8.76 47.69
C VAL A 978 -33.65 7.87 48.92
N VAL A 979 -34.83 7.41 49.34
CA VAL A 979 -35.02 6.56 50.52
C VAL A 979 -35.59 5.21 50.06
N VAL A 980 -35.01 4.11 50.55
CA VAL A 980 -35.54 2.75 50.32
C VAL A 980 -36.84 2.60 51.12
N VAL A 981 -37.88 2.03 50.52
CA VAL A 981 -39.20 1.87 51.14
C VAL A 981 -39.46 0.42 51.54
#